data_AF-T0LI68-F1
#
_entry.id   AF-T0LI68-F1
#
_cell.length_a   1.000
_cell.length_b   1.000
_cell.length_c   1.000
_cell.angle_alpha   90.00
_cell.angle_beta   90.00
_cell.angle_gamma   90.00
#
_symmetry.space_group_name_H-M   'P 1'
#
loop_
_entity.id
_entity.type
_entity.pdbx_description
1 polymer ?
#
loop_
_entity_poly.entity_id
_entity_poly.type
_entity_poly.pdbx_seq_one_letter_code
_entity_poly.pdbx_strand_id
1 'polypeptide(L)'
;MKKIEKYLFLLAFLILSGLVSANSSSPTYYYYQGQKIDLPVDFSRLALKFHTGLTTADPVSVVSNTGVQIISAEPTGVNQRYLVTLKTPLSTVAEVDKNIKTLLNSPSIDFASPVFQGIVSGTWVTITPDILLRFKPEFVSNSELLLSILAPELEIITKNFGNMSGAYILRSSSRNGFEVLAIANRLTEDPRVAWSEPDAHFSAKADLTPNDTYFSLLWGILNNWPGGTADMDLDGDSAWDYTTGDSTIKIMVFETGVQQDHPDINQVPGFDFTSEGIENGGPGNECDNHGTGVAGCISAIINNNLGTIGVAPDCKTVSARVGVSTVPCNGTWNGQFSWSVNALAWAETTGVRVTNNSNSYGATFNALTAKYDTTHTNGMVHFASAGNASSSNIAYPAEIPIVNAVAALDTAGLLADFSNWGVGLDFSAPGVLVVSTDRTGDDGYVAGDYLYFGGTSAASPYSAGVAALVLSQNPSLTSNEVESIMRCSCKDLGPLGYETTYGWGFVNAENALLNTPESDLDSDGLSNQCDNCAAVSNPTQEDTDADNVGDSCDNCLSVANSNQADSDTDQVGNVCDICPNHYNPLQQPIKAGDANASGGNPNLTDIIYVVNYVFNSGLAPNPICRGDANASGGNPGLADIIYLVNYIFNSGPGPVKIGVCCL
;
A
#
# COMPACT_ATOMS: atom_id res chain seq x y z
N MET A 1 -68.05 16.53 -11.62
CA MET A 1 -66.67 17.08 -11.71
C MET A 1 -66.30 18.00 -10.53
N LYS A 2 -66.71 17.69 -9.28
CA LYS A 2 -66.26 18.40 -8.05
C LYS A 2 -65.98 17.43 -6.87
N LYS A 3 -65.75 16.15 -7.17
CA LYS A 3 -65.46 15.09 -6.19
C LYS A 3 -64.14 14.34 -6.44
N ILE A 4 -63.40 14.70 -7.48
CA ILE A 4 -62.11 14.05 -7.84
C ILE A 4 -60.90 14.87 -7.36
N GLU A 5 -61.04 16.18 -7.14
CA GLU A 5 -59.94 17.04 -6.63
C GLU A 5 -59.64 16.86 -5.14
N LYS A 6 -60.55 16.27 -4.34
CA LYS A 6 -60.33 16.04 -2.90
C LYS A 6 -59.61 14.72 -2.58
N TYR A 7 -59.53 13.79 -3.52
CA TYR A 7 -58.84 12.50 -3.32
C TYR A 7 -57.41 12.48 -3.87
N LEU A 8 -57.06 13.37 -4.82
CA LEU A 8 -55.65 13.54 -5.24
C LEU A 8 -54.81 14.32 -4.21
N PHE A 9 -55.42 15.21 -3.41
CA PHE A 9 -54.70 15.97 -2.38
C PHE A 9 -54.43 15.18 -1.09
N LEU A 10 -55.15 14.07 -0.85
CA LEU A 10 -54.92 13.20 0.31
C LEU A 10 -54.00 12.00 0.02
N LEU A 11 -53.86 11.57 -1.24
CA LEU A 11 -52.93 10.47 -1.58
C LEU A 11 -51.48 10.92 -1.72
N ALA A 12 -51.22 12.22 -1.97
CA ALA A 12 -49.86 12.77 -2.02
C ALA A 12 -49.26 13.04 -0.62
N PHE A 13 -50.06 12.98 0.45
CA PHE A 13 -49.61 13.22 1.83
C PHE A 13 -49.41 11.93 2.65
N LEU A 14 -49.67 10.76 2.06
CA LEU A 14 -49.69 9.46 2.77
C LEU A 14 -48.68 8.44 2.24
N ILE A 15 -47.73 8.85 1.39
CA ILE A 15 -46.58 8.03 0.96
C ILE A 15 -45.22 8.62 1.42
N LEU A 16 -45.20 9.73 2.16
CA LEU A 16 -43.95 10.31 2.69
C LEU A 16 -43.98 10.56 4.21
N SER A 17 -44.58 9.64 4.95
CA SER A 17 -44.40 9.56 6.42
C SER A 17 -44.02 8.14 6.84
N GLY A 18 -43.22 7.47 6.01
CA GLY A 18 -42.35 6.43 6.51
C GLY A 18 -41.29 7.12 7.36
N LEU A 19 -41.34 6.89 8.66
CA LEU A 19 -40.19 7.08 9.54
C LEU A 19 -39.00 6.36 8.89
N VAL A 20 -38.21 7.08 8.09
CA VAL A 20 -36.83 6.72 7.87
C VAL A 20 -36.17 7.05 9.20
N SER A 21 -36.05 6.03 10.04
CA SER A 21 -34.98 6.03 11.02
C SER A 21 -33.71 6.42 10.27
N ALA A 22 -33.15 7.58 10.58
CA ALA A 22 -31.85 7.98 10.10
C ALA A 22 -30.86 6.89 10.55
N ASN A 23 -30.61 5.94 9.64
CA ASN A 23 -29.55 4.97 9.84
C ASN A 23 -28.27 5.78 9.79
N SER A 24 -27.64 5.90 10.95
CA SER A 24 -26.38 6.59 11.17
C SER A 24 -25.28 5.86 10.40
N SER A 25 -25.14 6.16 9.11
CA SER A 25 -23.87 5.89 8.45
C SER A 25 -22.99 7.10 8.71
N SER A 26 -21.84 6.85 9.32
CA SER A 26 -20.70 7.78 9.32
C SER A 26 -19.86 7.37 8.11
N PRO A 27 -20.25 7.76 6.88
CA PRO A 27 -19.57 7.28 5.68
C PRO A 27 -18.10 7.71 5.68
N THR A 28 -17.27 6.85 5.14
CA THR A 28 -15.84 7.09 4.91
C THR A 28 -15.55 7.02 3.41
N TYR A 29 -16.48 7.51 2.59
CA TYR A 29 -16.36 7.56 1.14
C TYR A 29 -17.21 8.70 0.58
N TYR A 30 -16.89 9.13 -0.64
CA TYR A 30 -17.72 10.01 -1.46
C TYR A 30 -17.90 9.40 -2.87
N TYR A 31 -18.73 10.00 -3.70
CA TYR A 31 -18.87 9.57 -5.09
C TYR A 31 -18.10 10.48 -6.04
N TYR A 32 -17.33 9.89 -6.96
CA TYR A 32 -16.70 10.57 -8.08
C TYR A 32 -16.97 9.80 -9.36
N GLN A 33 -17.52 10.47 -10.37
CA GLN A 33 -17.88 9.86 -11.66
C GLN A 33 -18.71 8.56 -11.54
N GLY A 34 -19.56 8.46 -10.52
CA GLY A 34 -20.42 7.30 -10.26
C GLY A 34 -19.74 6.15 -9.51
N GLN A 35 -18.45 6.27 -9.19
CA GLN A 35 -17.72 5.31 -8.35
C GLN A 35 -17.61 5.81 -6.91
N LYS A 36 -17.57 4.90 -5.95
CA LYS A 36 -17.23 5.23 -4.57
C LYS A 36 -15.72 5.39 -4.45
N ILE A 37 -15.29 6.49 -3.87
CA ILE A 37 -13.90 6.78 -3.55
C ILE A 37 -13.78 6.80 -2.03
N ASP A 38 -12.93 5.92 -1.51
CA ASP A 38 -12.70 5.82 -0.08
C ASP A 38 -11.95 7.04 0.47
N LEU A 39 -12.28 7.36 1.71
CA LEU A 39 -11.66 8.42 2.50
C LEU A 39 -11.10 7.77 3.78
N PRO A 40 -9.81 7.40 3.79
CA PRO A 40 -9.17 6.77 4.94
C PRO A 40 -9.22 7.72 6.15
N VAL A 41 -9.77 7.26 7.27
CA VAL A 41 -9.94 8.08 8.47
C VAL A 41 -8.61 8.20 9.22
N ASP A 42 -8.24 9.42 9.56
CA ASP A 42 -7.16 9.68 10.50
C ASP A 42 -7.67 9.55 11.93
N PHE A 43 -7.32 8.45 12.59
CA PHE A 43 -7.75 8.17 13.97
C PHE A 43 -7.00 8.99 15.03
N SER A 44 -5.96 9.72 14.65
CA SER A 44 -5.16 10.52 15.57
C SER A 44 -5.61 11.98 15.64
N ARG A 45 -6.38 12.47 14.66
CA ARG A 45 -6.77 13.88 14.56
C ARG A 45 -8.27 14.08 14.33
N LEU A 46 -8.78 15.20 14.80
CA LEU A 46 -10.12 15.72 14.48
C LEU A 46 -10.02 17.15 13.95
N ALA A 47 -11.01 17.60 13.18
CA ALA A 47 -11.05 18.97 12.68
C ALA A 47 -12.18 19.77 13.31
N LEU A 48 -11.89 20.98 13.73
CA LEU A 48 -12.81 21.88 14.40
C LEU A 48 -12.86 23.22 13.67
N LYS A 49 -14.04 23.83 13.64
CA LYS A 49 -14.21 25.25 13.36
C LYS A 49 -14.77 25.90 14.60
N PHE A 50 -14.17 26.99 15.07
CA PHE A 50 -14.68 27.76 16.19
C PHE A 50 -15.57 28.92 15.71
N HIS A 51 -16.49 29.38 16.56
CA HIS A 51 -17.27 30.59 16.25
C HIS A 51 -16.39 31.84 16.23
N THR A 52 -16.64 32.74 15.27
CA THR A 52 -15.95 34.02 15.15
C THR A 52 -16.06 34.86 16.43
N GLY A 53 -14.93 35.19 17.06
CA GLY A 53 -14.86 36.08 18.23
C GLY A 53 -14.15 35.51 19.46
N LEU A 54 -13.65 34.27 19.40
CA LEU A 54 -12.91 33.62 20.48
C LEU A 54 -11.43 34.06 20.56
N THR A 55 -11.16 35.36 20.49
CA THR A 55 -9.78 35.92 20.51
C THR A 55 -9.04 35.74 21.85
N THR A 56 -9.64 35.09 22.85
CA THR A 56 -9.06 34.93 24.20
C THR A 56 -9.13 33.50 24.76
N ALA A 57 -9.80 32.56 24.09
CA ALA A 57 -9.89 31.18 24.57
C ALA A 57 -8.83 30.32 23.87
N ASP A 58 -7.94 29.71 24.65
CA ASP A 58 -7.00 28.70 24.18
C ASP A 58 -7.78 27.50 23.59
N PRO A 59 -7.63 27.17 22.29
CA PRO A 59 -8.31 26.04 21.66
C PRO A 59 -8.10 24.72 22.41
N VAL A 60 -6.93 24.52 23.02
CA VAL A 60 -6.63 23.33 23.81
C VAL A 60 -7.53 23.26 25.04
N SER A 61 -7.68 24.37 25.74
CA SER A 61 -8.58 24.49 26.89
C SER A 61 -10.05 24.26 26.52
N VAL A 62 -10.52 24.81 25.38
CA VAL A 62 -11.91 24.62 24.93
C VAL A 62 -12.22 23.14 24.66
N VAL A 63 -11.32 22.46 23.97
CA VAL A 63 -11.47 21.03 23.66
C VAL A 63 -11.37 20.18 24.92
N SER A 64 -10.36 20.44 25.76
CA SER A 64 -10.16 19.69 27.01
C SER A 64 -11.38 19.76 27.95
N ASN A 65 -12.08 20.90 27.96
CA ASN A 65 -13.32 21.08 28.75
C ASN A 65 -14.50 20.23 28.27
N THR A 66 -14.45 19.67 27.06
CA THR A 66 -15.45 18.72 26.56
C THR A 66 -15.23 17.29 27.08
N GLY A 67 -14.07 17.03 27.68
CA GLY A 67 -13.61 15.69 28.09
C GLY A 67 -12.72 15.00 27.06
N VAL A 68 -12.67 15.48 25.80
CA VAL A 68 -11.75 14.98 24.78
C VAL A 68 -10.32 15.45 25.10
N GLN A 69 -9.39 14.51 25.21
CA GLN A 69 -8.00 14.78 25.57
C GLN A 69 -7.13 14.95 24.33
N ILE A 70 -6.42 16.07 24.23
CA ILE A 70 -5.58 16.41 23.07
C ILE A 70 -4.15 16.79 23.47
N ILE A 71 -3.22 16.64 22.54
CA ILE A 71 -1.81 17.06 22.63
C ILE A 71 -1.67 18.50 22.12
N SER A 72 -2.21 18.78 20.94
CA SER A 72 -2.10 20.07 20.28
C SER A 72 -3.40 20.46 19.57
N ALA A 73 -3.56 21.77 19.34
CA ALA A 73 -4.60 22.33 18.49
C ALA A 73 -3.94 23.35 17.55
N GLU A 74 -3.85 23.01 16.28
CA GLU A 74 -3.06 23.73 15.28
C GLU A 74 -3.97 24.46 14.30
N PRO A 75 -3.80 25.78 14.12
CA PRO A 75 -4.61 26.53 13.17
C PRO A 75 -4.24 26.11 11.74
N THR A 76 -5.26 25.88 10.92
CA THR A 76 -5.09 25.58 9.48
C THR A 76 -4.80 26.81 8.62
N GLY A 77 -4.82 28.01 9.22
CA GLY A 77 -4.73 29.29 8.51
C GLY A 77 -6.05 29.76 7.86
N VAL A 78 -7.10 28.92 7.85
CA VAL A 78 -8.37 29.21 7.17
C VAL A 78 -9.51 29.33 8.18
N ASN A 79 -10.15 30.51 8.23
CA ASN A 79 -11.46 30.75 8.85
C ASN A 79 -11.68 30.08 10.24
N GLN A 80 -10.70 30.23 11.15
CA GLN A 80 -10.75 29.67 12.52
C GLN A 80 -10.96 28.15 12.56
N ARG A 81 -10.46 27.45 11.55
CA ARG A 81 -10.40 25.99 11.52
C ARG A 81 -9.08 25.49 12.11
N TYR A 82 -9.16 24.45 12.91
CA TYR A 82 -8.05 23.84 13.61
C TYR A 82 -8.05 22.33 13.38
N LEU A 83 -6.85 21.76 13.32
CA LEU A 83 -6.65 20.34 13.55
C LEU A 83 -6.31 20.13 15.02
N VAL A 84 -6.92 19.12 15.64
CA VAL A 84 -6.62 18.75 17.02
C VAL A 84 -6.06 17.34 17.06
N THR A 85 -4.87 17.20 17.64
CA THR A 85 -4.17 15.91 17.77
C THR A 85 -4.55 15.27 19.09
N LEU A 86 -5.16 14.08 19.04
CA LEU A 86 -5.63 13.37 20.22
C LEU A 86 -4.46 12.83 21.04
N LYS A 87 -4.64 12.80 22.37
CA LYS A 87 -3.64 12.21 23.27
C LYS A 87 -3.52 10.70 23.11
N THR A 88 -4.61 10.05 22.75
CA THR A 88 -4.68 8.62 22.44
C THR A 88 -5.43 8.49 21.13
N PRO A 89 -4.84 7.87 20.09
CA PRO A 89 -5.54 7.60 18.84
C PRO A 89 -6.80 6.77 19.09
N LEU A 90 -7.84 7.00 18.29
CA LEU A 90 -9.08 6.22 18.29
C LEU A 90 -8.87 4.92 17.49
N SER A 91 -9.84 4.01 17.54
CA SER A 91 -9.72 2.72 16.85
C SER A 91 -10.89 2.42 15.91
N THR A 92 -11.99 3.17 15.99
CA THR A 92 -13.15 2.95 15.12
C THR A 92 -13.81 4.24 14.64
N VAL A 93 -14.44 4.21 13.46
CA VAL A 93 -15.22 5.33 12.92
C VAL A 93 -16.34 5.75 13.89
N ALA A 94 -16.94 4.79 14.60
CA ALA A 94 -17.95 5.06 15.62
C ALA A 94 -17.42 5.88 16.79
N GLU A 95 -16.17 5.66 17.21
CA GLU A 95 -15.51 6.46 18.24
C GLU A 95 -15.20 7.88 17.76
N VAL A 96 -14.80 8.04 16.49
CA VAL A 96 -14.57 9.35 15.87
C VAL A 96 -15.86 10.16 15.90
N ASP A 97 -16.97 9.59 15.40
CA ASP A 97 -18.28 10.26 15.41
C ASP A 97 -18.78 10.57 16.83
N LYS A 98 -18.56 9.67 17.80
CA LYS A 98 -18.87 9.92 19.21
C LYS A 98 -18.08 11.10 19.78
N ASN A 99 -16.79 11.21 19.47
CA ASN A 99 -15.96 12.33 19.90
C ASN A 99 -16.40 13.65 19.23
N ILE A 100 -16.71 13.64 17.93
CA ILE A 100 -17.28 14.80 17.23
C ILE A 100 -18.57 15.27 17.91
N LYS A 101 -19.51 14.36 18.21
CA LYS A 101 -20.74 14.70 18.94
C LYS A 101 -20.46 15.27 20.32
N THR A 102 -19.44 14.76 21.01
CA THR A 102 -19.01 15.27 22.32
C THR A 102 -18.48 16.69 22.23
N LEU A 103 -17.64 16.96 21.23
CA LEU A 103 -17.09 18.28 20.94
C LEU A 103 -18.19 19.30 20.63
N LEU A 104 -19.18 18.90 19.83
CA LEU A 104 -20.30 19.78 19.42
C LEU A 104 -21.24 20.19 20.55
N ASN A 105 -21.15 19.56 21.74
CA ASN A 105 -21.81 20.03 22.96
C ASN A 105 -21.23 21.35 23.47
N SER A 106 -20.00 21.70 23.08
CA SER A 106 -19.40 22.99 23.39
C SER A 106 -20.05 24.10 22.58
N PRO A 107 -20.52 25.19 23.21
CA PRO A 107 -21.08 26.34 22.50
C PRO A 107 -20.01 27.15 21.76
N SER A 108 -18.72 26.88 21.98
CA SER A 108 -17.61 27.58 21.33
C SER A 108 -17.24 26.99 19.96
N ILE A 109 -17.56 25.71 19.75
CA ILE A 109 -17.28 25.00 18.51
C ILE A 109 -18.45 25.29 17.56
N ASP A 110 -18.20 25.71 16.32
CA ASP A 110 -19.23 25.94 15.29
C ASP A 110 -19.49 24.66 14.51
N PHE A 111 -18.42 23.94 14.15
CA PHE A 111 -18.47 22.72 13.35
C PHE A 111 -17.35 21.76 13.77
N ALA A 112 -17.59 20.46 13.66
CA ALA A 112 -16.60 19.43 13.89
C ALA A 112 -16.71 18.35 12.81
N SER A 113 -15.56 17.87 12.35
CA SER A 113 -15.43 17.00 11.20
C SER A 113 -14.41 15.89 11.46
N PRO A 114 -14.58 14.69 10.88
CA PRO A 114 -13.48 13.74 10.79
C PRO A 114 -12.33 14.37 9.98
N VAL A 115 -11.12 13.90 10.25
CA VAL A 115 -9.96 14.14 9.39
C VAL A 115 -9.77 12.87 8.57
N PHE A 116 -9.61 13.03 7.27
CA PHE A 116 -9.22 11.97 6.37
C PHE A 116 -7.79 12.19 5.93
N GLN A 117 -7.06 11.10 5.71
CA GLN A 117 -5.71 11.15 5.19
C GLN A 117 -5.74 11.67 3.75
N GLY A 118 -4.85 12.61 3.41
CA GLY A 118 -4.65 13.02 2.04
C GLY A 118 -3.79 12.03 1.28
N ILE A 119 -3.70 12.19 -0.04
CA ILE A 119 -2.91 11.30 -0.92
C ILE A 119 -1.42 11.38 -0.59
N VAL A 120 -0.92 12.59 -0.33
CA VAL A 120 0.46 12.82 0.10
C VAL A 120 0.55 12.67 1.61
N SER A 121 1.53 11.91 2.11
CA SER A 121 1.70 11.70 3.56
C SER A 121 1.78 13.03 4.32
N GLY A 122 1.12 13.06 5.48
CA GLY A 122 0.98 14.27 6.32
C GLY A 122 -0.07 15.28 5.84
N THR A 123 -0.53 15.20 4.59
CA THR A 123 -1.67 15.99 4.11
C THR A 123 -3.00 15.39 4.58
N TRP A 124 -4.08 16.15 4.44
CA TRP A 124 -5.36 15.80 5.03
C TRP A 124 -6.52 16.45 4.28
N VAL A 125 -7.70 15.85 4.41
CA VAL A 125 -8.99 16.34 3.91
C VAL A 125 -10.00 16.36 5.06
N THR A 126 -10.82 17.41 5.13
CA THR A 126 -11.89 17.56 6.14
C THR A 126 -13.17 18.03 5.48
N ILE A 127 -14.32 17.55 5.95
CA ILE A 127 -15.62 17.97 5.43
C ILE A 127 -15.99 19.35 5.95
N THR A 128 -16.57 20.18 5.10
CA THR A 128 -17.15 21.47 5.50
C THR A 128 -18.67 21.35 5.72
N PRO A 129 -19.35 22.40 6.24
CA PRO A 129 -20.81 22.40 6.33
C PRO A 129 -21.53 22.43 4.97
N ASP A 130 -20.81 22.60 3.87
CA ASP A 130 -21.36 22.86 2.55
C ASP A 130 -21.33 21.61 1.66
N ILE A 131 -22.25 21.56 0.71
CA ILE A 131 -22.43 20.50 -0.28
C ILE A 131 -22.46 21.15 -1.66
N LEU A 132 -21.69 20.57 -2.58
CA LEU A 132 -21.67 20.91 -3.98
C LEU A 132 -22.62 19.99 -4.72
N LEU A 133 -23.58 20.55 -5.46
CA LEU A 133 -24.55 19.74 -6.21
C LEU A 133 -24.76 20.32 -7.60
N ARG A 134 -24.94 19.45 -8.60
CA ARG A 134 -25.44 19.85 -9.92
C ARG A 134 -26.52 18.91 -10.42
N PHE A 135 -27.58 19.47 -10.98
CA PHE A 135 -28.61 18.70 -11.69
C PHE A 135 -28.22 18.37 -13.13
N LYS A 136 -28.78 17.29 -13.67
CA LYS A 136 -28.65 16.99 -15.11
C LYS A 136 -29.31 18.08 -15.96
N PRO A 137 -28.81 18.36 -17.17
CA PRO A 137 -29.23 19.50 -18.01
C PRO A 137 -30.75 19.64 -18.17
N GLU A 138 -31.46 18.53 -18.33
CA GLU A 138 -32.92 18.47 -18.52
C GLU A 138 -33.73 18.90 -17.28
N PHE A 139 -33.12 18.91 -16.09
CA PHE A 139 -33.77 19.29 -14.83
C PHE A 139 -33.40 20.70 -14.36
N VAL A 140 -32.46 21.38 -15.02
CA VAL A 140 -31.96 22.71 -14.62
C VAL A 140 -33.06 23.77 -14.54
N SER A 141 -34.08 23.72 -15.40
CA SER A 141 -35.18 24.70 -15.36
C SER A 141 -36.09 24.57 -14.12
N ASN A 142 -36.05 23.43 -13.43
CA ASN A 142 -36.88 23.12 -12.25
C ASN A 142 -36.03 22.82 -10.99
N SER A 143 -34.73 23.08 -11.02
CA SER A 143 -33.77 22.65 -10.00
C SER A 143 -34.08 23.17 -8.59
N GLU A 144 -34.58 24.39 -8.45
CA GLU A 144 -34.92 24.95 -7.12
C GLU A 144 -36.14 24.27 -6.50
N LEU A 145 -37.15 23.96 -7.31
CA LEU A 145 -38.30 23.17 -6.86
C LEU A 145 -37.85 21.76 -6.47
N LEU A 146 -36.99 21.15 -7.27
CA LEU A 146 -36.41 19.84 -6.96
C LEU A 146 -35.62 19.86 -5.65
N LEU A 147 -34.77 20.87 -5.43
CA LEU A 147 -34.04 21.05 -4.17
C LEU A 147 -34.98 21.17 -2.98
N SER A 148 -36.06 21.95 -3.09
CA SER A 148 -37.03 22.10 -1.99
C SER A 148 -37.74 20.81 -1.60
N ILE A 149 -37.75 19.80 -2.49
CA ILE A 149 -38.34 18.48 -2.26
C ILE A 149 -37.27 17.48 -1.80
N LEU A 150 -36.09 17.50 -2.44
CA LEU A 150 -35.01 16.54 -2.25
C LEU A 150 -34.19 16.79 -0.99
N ALA A 151 -33.98 18.07 -0.66
CA ALA A 151 -33.11 18.50 0.42
C ALA A 151 -33.69 19.73 1.13
N PRO A 152 -34.92 19.65 1.69
CA PRO A 152 -35.52 20.76 2.42
C PRO A 152 -34.71 21.24 3.63
N GLU A 153 -33.78 20.41 4.12
CA GLU A 153 -32.83 20.71 5.20
C GLU A 153 -31.64 21.57 4.77
N LEU A 154 -31.44 21.82 3.47
CA LEU A 154 -30.30 22.57 2.96
C LEU A 154 -30.68 23.99 2.53
N GLU A 155 -29.82 24.96 2.89
CA GLU A 155 -29.93 26.35 2.45
C GLU A 155 -29.15 26.58 1.16
N ILE A 156 -29.73 27.27 0.17
CA ILE A 156 -29.00 27.67 -1.04
C ILE A 156 -28.09 28.86 -0.73
N ILE A 157 -26.77 28.64 -0.76
CA ILE A 157 -25.76 29.68 -0.57
C ILE A 157 -25.40 30.35 -1.89
N THR A 158 -25.20 29.57 -2.95
CA THR A 158 -24.83 30.08 -4.27
C THR A 158 -25.51 29.29 -5.36
N LYS A 159 -26.02 30.01 -6.37
CA LYS A 159 -26.58 29.43 -7.60
C LYS A 159 -25.57 29.58 -8.73
N ASN A 160 -25.50 28.57 -9.58
CA ASN A 160 -24.61 28.47 -10.72
C ASN A 160 -23.14 28.76 -10.37
N PHE A 161 -22.64 28.17 -9.28
CA PHE A 161 -21.26 28.38 -8.86
C PHE A 161 -20.29 27.95 -9.97
N GLY A 162 -19.17 28.68 -10.11
CA GLY A 162 -18.21 28.44 -11.20
C GLY A 162 -18.79 28.69 -12.61
N ASN A 163 -19.88 29.45 -12.74
CA ASN A 163 -20.64 29.63 -13.98
C ASN A 163 -21.24 28.32 -14.55
N MET A 164 -21.44 27.30 -13.72
CA MET A 164 -22.05 26.04 -14.14
C MET A 164 -23.57 26.09 -13.99
N SER A 165 -24.29 26.01 -15.10
CA SER A 165 -25.77 26.00 -15.07
C SER A 165 -26.31 24.78 -14.29
N GLY A 166 -27.19 25.05 -13.33
CA GLY A 166 -27.81 24.04 -12.48
C GLY A 166 -26.94 23.55 -11.33
N ALA A 167 -25.79 24.19 -11.09
CA ALA A 167 -24.89 23.89 -9.98
C ALA A 167 -25.18 24.78 -8.76
N TYR A 168 -25.05 24.25 -7.55
CA TYR A 168 -25.37 24.91 -6.30
C TYR A 168 -24.32 24.64 -5.23
N ILE A 169 -24.02 25.67 -4.43
CA ILE A 169 -23.42 25.50 -3.10
C ILE A 169 -24.58 25.53 -2.11
N LEU A 170 -24.73 24.46 -1.35
CA LEU A 170 -25.81 24.24 -0.41
C LEU A 170 -25.22 24.13 1.01
N ARG A 171 -25.80 24.78 2.01
CA ARG A 171 -25.36 24.68 3.40
C ARG A 171 -26.25 23.77 4.21
N SER A 172 -25.63 22.81 4.90
CA SER A 172 -26.31 21.97 5.87
C SER A 172 -26.50 22.69 7.20
N SER A 173 -27.62 22.43 7.87
CA SER A 173 -27.81 22.80 9.28
C SER A 173 -27.06 21.89 10.24
N SER A 174 -26.56 20.74 9.79
CA SER A 174 -25.74 19.86 10.63
C SER A 174 -24.38 20.49 10.91
N ARG A 175 -23.90 20.28 12.13
CA ARG A 175 -22.58 20.71 12.59
C ARG A 175 -21.54 19.57 12.57
N ASN A 176 -21.95 18.38 12.11
CA ASN A 176 -21.15 17.16 12.09
C ASN A 176 -20.77 16.80 10.64
N GLY A 177 -19.46 16.72 10.36
CA GLY A 177 -18.93 16.38 9.04
C GLY A 177 -19.42 15.04 8.47
N PHE A 178 -19.61 14.01 9.30
CA PHE A 178 -20.13 12.72 8.82
C PHE A 178 -21.56 12.84 8.30
N GLU A 179 -22.40 13.63 8.97
CA GLU A 179 -23.79 13.84 8.57
C GLU A 179 -23.88 14.64 7.27
N VAL A 180 -23.01 15.64 7.09
CA VAL A 180 -22.92 16.40 5.83
C VAL A 180 -22.49 15.50 4.67
N LEU A 181 -21.48 14.65 4.88
CA LEU A 181 -21.02 13.68 3.90
C LEU A 181 -22.14 12.68 3.53
N ALA A 182 -22.90 12.18 4.51
CA ALA A 182 -24.02 11.29 4.28
C ALA A 182 -25.13 11.95 3.44
N ILE A 183 -25.43 13.23 3.68
CA ILE A 183 -26.41 13.98 2.88
C ILE A 183 -25.92 14.11 1.43
N ALA A 184 -24.64 14.44 1.21
CA ALA A 184 -24.07 14.56 -0.13
C ALA A 184 -24.15 13.25 -0.90
N ASN A 185 -23.80 12.12 -0.27
CA ASN A 185 -23.87 10.78 -0.86
C ASN A 185 -25.31 10.40 -1.22
N ARG A 186 -26.27 10.63 -0.31
CA ARG A 186 -27.70 10.39 -0.56
C ARG A 186 -28.20 11.17 -1.79
N LEU A 187 -27.76 12.42 -1.96
CA LEU A 187 -28.19 13.26 -3.07
C LEU A 187 -27.62 12.79 -4.42
N THR A 188 -26.41 12.23 -4.43
CA THR A 188 -25.83 11.64 -5.65
C THR A 188 -26.66 10.47 -6.19
N GLU A 189 -27.32 9.71 -5.31
CA GLU A 189 -28.13 8.56 -5.72
C GLU A 189 -29.42 8.95 -6.46
N ASP A 190 -29.84 10.21 -6.42
CA ASP A 190 -31.03 10.64 -7.16
C ASP A 190 -30.76 10.73 -8.67
N PRO A 191 -31.56 10.07 -9.52
CA PRO A 191 -31.31 10.02 -10.96
C PRO A 191 -31.41 11.37 -11.68
N ARG A 192 -31.91 12.42 -11.02
CA ARG A 192 -31.97 13.79 -11.57
C ARG A 192 -30.71 14.60 -11.25
N VAL A 193 -29.96 14.18 -10.25
CA VAL A 193 -28.67 14.78 -9.87
C VAL A 193 -27.60 14.23 -10.81
N ALA A 194 -26.74 15.13 -11.32
CA ALA A 194 -25.60 14.76 -12.15
C ALA A 194 -24.40 14.38 -11.28
N TRP A 195 -24.17 15.13 -10.20
CA TRP A 195 -23.21 14.85 -9.14
C TRP A 195 -23.57 15.64 -7.89
N SER A 196 -23.22 15.08 -6.74
CA SER A 196 -23.32 15.72 -5.42
C SER A 196 -22.19 15.23 -4.54
N GLU A 197 -21.44 16.16 -3.98
CA GLU A 197 -20.21 15.93 -3.23
C GLU A 197 -20.16 16.87 -2.01
N PRO A 198 -19.56 16.46 -0.89
CA PRO A 198 -19.25 17.42 0.18
C PRO A 198 -18.32 18.49 -0.36
N ASP A 199 -18.50 19.75 0.05
CA ASP A 199 -17.41 20.71 -0.08
C ASP A 199 -16.38 20.40 1.02
N ALA A 200 -15.11 20.39 0.66
CA ALA A 200 -14.04 19.88 1.48
C ALA A 200 -12.91 20.91 1.63
N HIS A 201 -12.32 20.93 2.82
CA HIS A 201 -11.11 21.69 3.11
C HIS A 201 -9.95 20.72 3.20
N PHE A 202 -8.94 20.92 2.36
CA PHE A 202 -7.78 20.04 2.23
C PHE A 202 -6.47 20.81 2.39
N SER A 203 -5.40 20.09 2.71
CA SER A 203 -4.03 20.60 2.65
C SER A 203 -3.30 20.04 1.44
N ALA A 204 -2.28 20.77 1.01
CA ALA A 204 -1.30 20.31 0.02
C ALA A 204 0.10 20.59 0.58
N LYS A 205 1.05 19.75 0.18
CA LYS A 205 2.48 19.93 0.46
C LYS A 205 3.16 20.22 -0.88
N ALA A 206 4.19 21.06 -0.87
CA ALA A 206 5.06 21.24 -2.03
C ALA A 206 6.21 20.23 -1.91
N ASP A 207 6.58 19.64 -3.03
CA ASP A 207 7.61 18.62 -3.10
C ASP A 207 8.95 19.17 -2.58
N LEU A 208 9.70 18.33 -1.85
CA LEU A 208 11.01 18.70 -1.36
C LEU A 208 11.98 18.87 -2.54
N THR A 209 12.46 20.09 -2.77
CA THR A 209 13.57 20.35 -3.71
C THR A 209 14.86 20.63 -2.93
N PRO A 210 15.85 19.73 -2.97
CA PRO A 210 17.13 19.95 -2.30
C PRO A 210 17.92 21.14 -2.85
N ASN A 211 18.77 21.74 -2.00
CA ASN A 211 19.63 22.87 -2.39
C ASN A 211 21.07 22.46 -2.78
N ASP A 212 21.35 21.16 -2.85
CA ASP A 212 22.67 20.58 -3.06
C ASP A 212 23.14 20.76 -4.51
N THR A 213 24.44 21.05 -4.67
CA THR A 213 25.02 21.58 -5.91
C THR A 213 24.92 20.59 -7.08
N TYR A 214 24.94 19.29 -6.80
CA TYR A 214 24.84 18.24 -7.81
C TYR A 214 23.48 17.54 -7.85
N PHE A 215 22.44 18.05 -7.18
CA PHE A 215 21.11 17.42 -7.18
C PHE A 215 20.62 17.08 -8.61
N SER A 216 20.77 18.00 -9.56
CA SER A 216 20.40 17.78 -10.97
C SER A 216 21.17 16.69 -11.72
N LEU A 217 22.25 16.17 -11.13
CA LEU A 217 23.09 15.10 -11.68
C LEU A 217 22.83 13.74 -11.02
N LEU A 218 22.01 13.69 -9.96
CA LEU A 218 21.72 12.49 -9.19
C LEU A 218 20.68 11.63 -9.92
N TRP A 219 21.02 11.12 -11.10
CA TRP A 219 20.08 10.36 -11.92
C TRP A 219 19.48 9.16 -11.17
N GLY A 220 20.25 8.54 -10.27
CA GLY A 220 19.77 7.41 -9.48
C GLY A 220 18.66 7.79 -8.49
N ILE A 221 18.58 9.07 -8.09
CA ILE A 221 17.53 9.63 -7.22
C ILE A 221 16.37 10.16 -8.06
N LEU A 222 16.69 10.95 -9.09
CA LEU A 222 15.74 11.59 -10.00
C LEU A 222 16.36 11.63 -11.41
N ASN A 223 15.89 10.77 -12.30
CA ASN A 223 16.46 10.57 -13.62
C ASN A 223 15.90 11.57 -14.62
N ASN A 224 16.50 12.76 -14.62
CA ASN A 224 16.38 13.75 -15.69
C ASN A 224 17.61 13.74 -16.62
N TRP A 225 18.38 12.65 -16.62
CA TRP A 225 19.67 12.59 -17.29
C TRP A 225 19.52 12.64 -18.82
N PRO A 226 20.30 13.48 -19.53
CA PRO A 226 20.26 13.51 -20.99
C PRO A 226 20.64 12.16 -21.62
N GLY A 227 19.69 11.50 -22.27
CA GLY A 227 19.87 10.19 -22.90
C GLY A 227 19.58 9.00 -21.99
N GLY A 228 19.20 9.24 -20.73
CA GLY A 228 18.53 8.25 -19.87
C GLY A 228 17.05 8.12 -20.23
N THR A 229 16.39 7.15 -19.60
CA THR A 229 14.93 7.04 -19.64
C THR A 229 14.39 7.80 -18.43
N ALA A 230 13.55 8.80 -18.68
CA ALA A 230 12.92 9.55 -17.59
C ALA A 230 12.18 8.60 -16.64
N ASP A 231 12.22 8.89 -15.33
CA ASP A 231 11.55 8.07 -14.30
C ASP A 231 12.13 6.65 -14.17
N MET A 232 13.32 6.39 -14.73
CA MET A 232 14.07 5.17 -14.49
C MET A 232 15.12 5.41 -13.41
N ASP A 233 14.65 5.56 -12.19
CA ASP A 233 15.40 5.78 -10.96
C ASP A 233 14.73 5.02 -9.80
N LEU A 234 15.13 5.34 -8.57
CA LEU A 234 14.55 4.76 -7.36
C LEU A 234 13.45 5.61 -6.72
N ASP A 235 12.98 6.70 -7.33
CA ASP A 235 12.01 7.65 -6.76
C ASP A 235 12.46 8.20 -5.39
N GLY A 236 13.74 8.58 -5.29
CA GLY A 236 14.33 9.06 -4.04
C GLY A 236 13.83 10.44 -3.63
N ASP A 237 13.61 11.32 -4.61
CA ASP A 237 13.09 12.67 -4.37
C ASP A 237 11.64 12.64 -3.88
N SER A 238 10.80 11.78 -4.45
CA SER A 238 9.42 11.56 -3.99
C SER A 238 9.38 10.90 -2.60
N ALA A 239 10.28 9.94 -2.33
CA ALA A 239 10.38 9.31 -1.01
C ALA A 239 10.69 10.31 0.12
N TRP A 240 11.48 11.35 -0.15
CA TRP A 240 11.81 12.36 0.85
C TRP A 240 10.64 13.26 1.27
N ASP A 241 9.53 13.24 0.53
CA ASP A 241 8.29 13.86 1.00
C ASP A 241 7.61 13.08 2.14
N TYR A 242 7.98 11.82 2.34
CA TYR A 242 7.54 10.97 3.45
C TYR A 242 8.56 11.01 4.59
N THR A 243 9.82 10.68 4.30
CA THR A 243 10.93 10.76 5.26
C THR A 243 12.28 10.84 4.56
N THR A 244 13.19 11.62 5.11
CA THR A 244 14.62 11.68 4.75
C THR A 244 15.48 10.72 5.58
N GLY A 245 14.85 9.93 6.46
CA GLY A 245 15.50 9.02 7.39
C GLY A 245 15.41 9.47 8.85
N ASP A 246 15.74 8.57 9.78
CA ASP A 246 15.81 8.84 11.21
C ASP A 246 17.25 8.65 11.71
N SER A 247 17.77 9.66 12.40
CA SER A 247 19.13 9.65 12.96
C SER A 247 19.45 8.52 13.94
N THR A 248 18.46 7.78 14.42
CA THR A 248 18.60 6.58 15.25
C THR A 248 18.83 5.31 14.43
N ILE A 249 18.47 5.30 13.14
CA ILE A 249 18.74 4.20 12.22
C ILE A 249 20.17 4.31 11.71
N LYS A 250 20.95 3.25 11.98
CA LYS A 250 22.37 3.16 11.62
C LYS A 250 22.58 2.11 10.54
N ILE A 251 23.37 2.48 9.54
CA ILE A 251 23.79 1.62 8.43
C ILE A 251 25.29 1.39 8.54
N MET A 252 25.71 0.14 8.74
CA MET A 252 27.13 -0.21 8.78
C MET A 252 27.68 -0.51 7.40
N VAL A 253 28.79 0.15 7.05
CA VAL A 253 29.47 0.00 5.76
C VAL A 253 30.75 -0.81 5.94
N PHE A 254 30.78 -2.02 5.37
CA PHE A 254 31.91 -2.96 5.42
C PHE A 254 32.89 -2.64 4.30
N GLU A 255 33.94 -1.90 4.62
CA GLU A 255 34.81 -1.28 3.60
C GLU A 255 36.28 -1.17 4.03
N THR A 256 37.09 -0.56 3.17
CA THR A 256 38.49 -0.20 3.47
C THR A 256 38.64 1.03 4.39
N GLY A 257 37.51 1.59 4.81
CA GLY A 257 37.39 2.77 5.65
C GLY A 257 36.54 3.86 5.00
N VAL A 258 35.94 4.71 5.82
CA VAL A 258 35.15 5.88 5.40
C VAL A 258 35.81 7.12 5.99
N GLN A 259 36.03 8.17 5.22
CA GLN A 259 36.59 9.41 5.76
C GLN A 259 35.69 10.00 6.85
N GLN A 260 36.17 10.06 8.09
CA GLN A 260 35.36 10.37 9.28
C GLN A 260 35.02 11.86 9.43
N ASP A 261 35.78 12.75 8.81
CA ASP A 261 35.60 14.20 8.84
C ASP A 261 35.08 14.77 7.50
N HIS A 262 34.57 13.92 6.62
CA HIS A 262 33.99 14.37 5.35
C HIS A 262 32.80 15.32 5.62
N PRO A 263 32.77 16.53 5.03
CA PRO A 263 31.78 17.56 5.37
C PRO A 263 30.36 17.21 4.90
N ASP A 264 30.25 16.29 3.94
CA ASP A 264 29.00 15.92 3.29
C ASP A 264 28.56 14.48 3.56
N ILE A 265 28.94 13.89 4.71
CA ILE A 265 28.47 12.54 5.09
C ILE A 265 27.88 12.58 6.49
N ASN A 266 26.63 12.13 6.61
CA ASN A 266 25.97 11.95 7.88
C ASN A 266 26.40 10.62 8.51
N GLN A 267 27.39 10.67 9.41
CA GLN A 267 27.99 9.48 10.01
C GLN A 267 28.21 9.62 11.52
N VAL A 268 28.43 8.49 12.16
CA VAL A 268 28.92 8.41 13.54
C VAL A 268 30.23 7.60 13.57
N PRO A 269 31.06 7.75 14.62
CA PRO A 269 32.34 7.04 14.71
C PRO A 269 32.20 5.53 14.46
N GLY A 270 33.01 5.03 13.53
CA GLY A 270 33.09 3.61 13.19
C GLY A 270 34.09 2.83 14.05
N PHE A 271 34.57 1.70 13.51
CA PHE A 271 35.60 0.89 14.14
C PHE A 271 36.52 0.23 13.09
N ASP A 272 37.80 0.09 13.45
CA ASP A 272 38.79 -0.65 12.66
C ASP A 272 38.94 -2.08 13.20
N PHE A 273 38.48 -3.05 12.40
CA PHE A 273 38.58 -4.47 12.74
C PHE A 273 39.89 -5.09 12.26
N THR A 274 40.69 -4.33 11.51
CA THR A 274 42.01 -4.75 11.07
C THR A 274 43.02 -4.65 12.23
N SER A 275 44.24 -5.10 11.98
CA SER A 275 45.36 -4.95 12.93
C SER A 275 46.05 -3.58 12.87
N GLU A 276 45.56 -2.65 12.04
CA GLU A 276 46.26 -1.39 11.75
C GLU A 276 45.99 -0.30 12.80
N GLY A 277 44.91 -0.43 13.60
CA GLY A 277 44.64 0.46 14.72
C GLY A 277 44.19 1.85 14.30
N ILE A 278 43.49 1.94 13.16
CA ILE A 278 42.98 3.21 12.61
C ILE A 278 41.78 3.68 13.42
N GLU A 279 41.82 4.94 13.84
CA GLU A 279 40.76 5.52 14.65
C GLU A 279 39.43 5.55 13.89
N ASN A 280 38.35 5.15 14.57
CA ASN A 280 36.97 5.22 14.09
C ASN A 280 36.71 4.54 12.73
N GLY A 281 37.59 3.63 12.28
CA GLY A 281 37.44 2.96 10.99
C GLY A 281 37.64 3.89 9.78
N GLY A 282 38.47 4.93 9.92
CA GLY A 282 38.87 5.80 8.80
C GLY A 282 39.76 5.10 7.76
N PRO A 283 40.08 5.75 6.64
CA PRO A 283 41.05 5.24 5.67
C PRO A 283 42.46 5.12 6.32
N GLY A 284 43.16 4.01 6.06
CA GLY A 284 44.47 3.74 6.65
C GLY A 284 45.66 4.04 5.73
N ASN A 285 45.43 4.17 4.42
CA ASN A 285 46.45 4.53 3.43
C ASN A 285 45.87 5.34 2.24
N GLU A 286 46.72 5.76 1.32
CA GLU A 286 46.35 6.56 0.14
C GLU A 286 45.43 5.86 -0.87
N CYS A 287 45.26 4.55 -0.76
CA CYS A 287 44.42 3.75 -1.65
C CYS A 287 43.05 3.39 -1.04
N ASP A 288 42.83 3.65 0.26
CA ASP A 288 41.58 3.34 0.98
C ASP A 288 40.46 4.36 0.64
N ASN A 289 40.11 4.48 -0.64
CA ASN A 289 39.24 5.54 -1.14
C ASN A 289 37.78 5.09 -1.34
N HIS A 290 37.57 3.79 -1.57
CA HIS A 290 36.28 3.22 -1.96
C HIS A 290 35.14 3.48 -0.96
N GLY A 291 35.38 3.27 0.34
CA GLY A 291 34.31 3.33 1.33
C GLY A 291 33.67 4.71 1.50
N THR A 292 34.40 5.80 1.23
CA THR A 292 33.84 7.15 1.29
C THR A 292 32.75 7.36 0.23
N GLY A 293 32.95 6.86 -0.99
CA GLY A 293 31.92 6.90 -2.04
C GLY A 293 30.75 5.95 -1.82
N VAL A 294 30.99 4.81 -1.15
CA VAL A 294 29.90 3.92 -0.71
C VAL A 294 29.02 4.62 0.34
N ALA A 295 29.62 5.28 1.33
CA ALA A 295 28.89 5.99 2.38
C ALA A 295 28.06 7.18 1.83
N GLY A 296 28.59 7.90 0.83
CA GLY A 296 27.88 9.00 0.18
C GLY A 296 26.58 8.59 -0.50
N CYS A 297 26.52 7.39 -1.10
CA CYS A 297 25.29 6.86 -1.69
C CYS A 297 24.17 6.64 -0.66
N ILE A 298 24.55 6.38 0.60
CA ILE A 298 23.61 6.10 1.69
C ILE A 298 23.18 7.39 2.38
N SER A 299 24.14 8.18 2.86
CA SER A 299 23.86 9.24 3.84
C SER A 299 24.62 10.54 3.58
N ALA A 300 24.95 10.86 2.32
CA ALA A 300 25.36 12.23 2.01
C ALA A 300 24.25 13.23 2.39
N ILE A 301 24.63 14.39 2.92
CA ILE A 301 23.74 15.24 3.70
C ILE A 301 22.87 16.08 2.76
N ILE A 302 21.56 15.97 2.90
CA ILE A 302 20.61 16.79 2.15
C ILE A 302 20.59 18.24 2.67
N ASN A 303 20.40 19.20 1.77
CA ASN A 303 20.17 20.62 2.06
C ASN A 303 21.32 21.36 2.76
N ASN A 304 22.57 20.93 2.58
CA ASN A 304 23.73 21.59 3.18
C ASN A 304 24.47 22.55 2.21
N ASN A 305 23.97 22.70 0.97
CA ASN A 305 24.57 23.45 -0.15
C ASN A 305 25.88 22.85 -0.67
N LEU A 306 26.18 21.59 -0.36
CA LEU A 306 27.36 20.87 -0.83
C LEU A 306 26.94 19.85 -1.91
N GLY A 307 27.82 18.93 -2.27
CA GLY A 307 27.77 18.24 -3.56
C GLY A 307 26.54 17.35 -3.75
N THR A 308 26.52 16.19 -3.11
CA THR A 308 25.61 15.07 -3.42
C THR A 308 24.63 14.80 -2.28
N ILE A 309 23.71 13.86 -2.49
CA ILE A 309 22.71 13.47 -1.50
C ILE A 309 22.62 11.94 -1.50
N GLY A 310 22.66 11.34 -0.31
CA GLY A 310 22.44 9.90 -0.15
C GLY A 310 20.94 9.59 -0.13
N VAL A 311 20.54 8.33 -0.34
CA VAL A 311 19.11 7.98 -0.30
C VAL A 311 18.47 8.20 1.07
N ALA A 312 19.20 7.97 2.16
CA ALA A 312 18.73 8.15 3.53
C ALA A 312 19.57 9.21 4.25
N PRO A 313 19.46 10.49 3.84
CA PRO A 313 20.40 11.55 4.23
C PRO A 313 20.36 11.88 5.73
N ASP A 314 19.27 11.62 6.45
CA ASP A 314 19.16 11.85 7.90
C ASP A 314 19.54 10.63 8.77
N CYS A 315 19.70 9.46 8.16
CA CYS A 315 20.25 8.27 8.82
C CYS A 315 21.77 8.41 9.04
N LYS A 316 22.35 7.49 9.83
CA LYS A 316 23.78 7.52 10.16
C LYS A 316 24.53 6.35 9.55
N THR A 317 25.52 6.64 8.72
CA THR A 317 26.51 5.64 8.32
C THR A 317 27.50 5.37 9.47
N VAL A 318 27.93 4.12 9.60
CA VAL A 318 28.94 3.65 10.56
C VAL A 318 30.02 2.89 9.80
N SER A 319 31.27 3.34 9.85
CA SER A 319 32.36 2.62 9.19
C SER A 319 32.70 1.33 9.94
N ALA A 320 32.73 0.21 9.23
CA ALA A 320 33.39 -1.01 9.67
C ALA A 320 34.56 -1.29 8.74
N ARG A 321 35.76 -0.87 9.15
CA ARG A 321 36.95 -1.10 8.36
C ARG A 321 37.38 -2.56 8.46
N VAL A 322 37.12 -3.32 7.40
CA VAL A 322 37.37 -4.77 7.28
C VAL A 322 38.23 -5.11 6.06
N GLY A 323 38.74 -4.09 5.36
CA GLY A 323 39.65 -4.22 4.24
C GLY A 323 40.82 -3.25 4.35
N VAL A 324 41.92 -3.59 3.68
CA VAL A 324 43.08 -2.72 3.49
C VAL A 324 43.48 -2.75 2.02
N SER A 325 43.37 -1.61 1.35
CA SER A 325 43.76 -1.47 -0.06
C SER A 325 45.26 -1.65 -0.22
N THR A 326 45.66 -2.26 -1.33
CA THR A 326 47.06 -2.51 -1.63
C THR A 326 47.68 -1.31 -2.32
N VAL A 327 48.80 -0.82 -1.78
CA VAL A 327 49.69 0.13 -2.47
C VAL A 327 50.44 -0.65 -3.55
N PRO A 328 50.33 -0.30 -4.86
CA PRO A 328 50.21 1.06 -5.40
C PRO A 328 48.84 1.44 -5.99
N CYS A 329 47.73 1.16 -5.30
CA CYS A 329 46.36 1.53 -5.69
C CYS A 329 45.88 0.90 -7.01
N ASN A 330 46.20 -0.38 -7.21
CA ASN A 330 45.80 -1.13 -8.42
C ASN A 330 44.38 -1.74 -8.33
N GLY A 331 43.56 -1.30 -7.37
CA GLY A 331 42.22 -1.83 -7.10
C GLY A 331 42.19 -3.16 -6.32
N THR A 332 43.34 -3.69 -5.89
CA THR A 332 43.38 -4.89 -5.04
C THR A 332 43.39 -4.52 -3.56
N TRP A 333 42.78 -5.34 -2.72
CA TRP A 333 42.68 -5.12 -1.28
C TRP A 333 42.79 -6.45 -0.52
N ASN A 334 43.07 -6.35 0.78
CA ASN A 334 43.29 -7.49 1.67
C ASN A 334 42.24 -7.47 2.77
N GLY A 335 41.75 -8.66 3.16
CA GLY A 335 40.77 -8.81 4.23
C GLY A 335 40.96 -10.11 4.99
N GLN A 336 40.27 -10.22 6.13
CA GLN A 336 40.17 -11.46 6.89
C GLN A 336 38.71 -11.69 7.26
N PHE A 337 38.21 -12.91 7.08
CA PHE A 337 36.82 -13.25 7.43
C PHE A 337 36.49 -12.96 8.90
N SER A 338 37.46 -13.12 9.81
CA SER A 338 37.30 -12.77 11.22
C SER A 338 36.99 -11.30 11.45
N TRP A 339 37.49 -10.39 10.61
CA TRP A 339 37.20 -8.96 10.73
C TRP A 339 35.73 -8.68 10.44
N SER A 340 35.18 -9.23 9.35
CA SER A 340 33.76 -9.09 9.02
C SER A 340 32.84 -9.79 10.03
N VAL A 341 33.22 -10.97 10.54
CA VAL A 341 32.48 -11.65 11.62
C VAL A 341 32.42 -10.79 12.89
N ASN A 342 33.56 -10.20 13.29
CA ASN A 342 33.63 -9.33 14.45
C ASN A 342 32.87 -8.01 14.23
N ALA A 343 32.88 -7.48 13.00
CA ALA A 343 32.11 -6.30 12.63
C ALA A 343 30.60 -6.54 12.75
N LEU A 344 30.10 -7.67 12.26
CA LEU A 344 28.69 -8.07 12.46
C LEU A 344 28.35 -8.25 13.95
N ALA A 345 29.24 -8.81 14.76
CA ALA A 345 29.04 -8.92 16.20
C ALA A 345 28.98 -7.53 16.88
N TRP A 346 29.83 -6.60 16.45
CA TRP A 346 29.82 -5.22 16.94
C TRP A 346 28.56 -4.46 16.49
N ALA A 347 28.06 -4.72 15.29
CA ALA A 347 26.84 -4.13 14.74
C ALA A 347 25.63 -4.34 15.67
N GLU A 348 25.42 -5.56 16.17
CA GLU A 348 24.36 -5.88 17.13
C GLU A 348 24.48 -5.05 18.41
N THR A 349 25.70 -4.87 18.92
CA THR A 349 25.93 -4.14 20.17
C THR A 349 25.80 -2.63 20.02
N THR A 350 25.89 -2.11 18.79
CA THR A 350 25.86 -0.68 18.50
C THR A 350 24.51 -0.20 17.95
N GLY A 351 23.53 -1.10 17.86
CA GLY A 351 22.19 -0.80 17.38
C GLY A 351 22.13 -0.53 15.88
N VAL A 352 23.04 -1.13 15.11
CA VAL A 352 22.96 -1.10 13.64
C VAL A 352 21.79 -1.95 13.19
N ARG A 353 21.02 -1.43 12.24
CA ARG A 353 19.83 -2.10 11.68
C ARG A 353 20.01 -2.54 10.25
N VAL A 354 20.89 -1.88 9.50
CA VAL A 354 21.17 -2.24 8.10
C VAL A 354 22.68 -2.39 7.92
N THR A 355 23.13 -3.34 7.11
CA THR A 355 24.52 -3.43 6.69
C THR A 355 24.64 -3.37 5.18
N ASN A 356 25.68 -2.71 4.69
CA ASN A 356 26.08 -2.74 3.29
C ASN A 356 27.50 -3.31 3.14
N ASN A 357 27.67 -4.29 2.26
CA ASN A 357 28.95 -4.86 1.89
C ASN A 357 29.17 -4.76 0.37
N SER A 358 29.89 -3.72 -0.04
CA SER A 358 30.19 -3.44 -1.45
C SER A 358 31.43 -4.19 -1.97
N ASN A 359 31.78 -5.33 -1.37
CA ASN A 359 32.98 -6.12 -1.64
C ASN A 359 32.67 -7.60 -1.94
N SER A 360 33.51 -8.23 -2.76
CA SER A 360 33.46 -9.66 -3.05
C SER A 360 34.59 -10.43 -2.36
N TYR A 361 34.25 -11.53 -1.71
CA TYR A 361 35.18 -12.39 -0.97
C TYR A 361 35.48 -13.62 -1.84
N GLY A 362 36.77 -13.91 -2.07
CA GLY A 362 37.19 -14.96 -3.01
C GLY A 362 36.93 -16.41 -2.59
N ALA A 363 36.23 -16.65 -1.48
CA ALA A 363 35.86 -17.96 -0.96
C ALA A 363 34.69 -17.88 0.03
N THR A 364 33.95 -18.98 0.21
CA THR A 364 32.85 -19.11 1.18
C THR A 364 33.34 -19.57 2.55
N PHE A 365 32.71 -19.08 3.63
CA PHE A 365 33.11 -19.39 5.00
C PHE A 365 31.91 -19.54 5.95
N ASN A 366 31.75 -20.73 6.57
CA ASN A 366 30.63 -21.01 7.48
C ASN A 366 30.51 -20.02 8.65
N ALA A 367 31.63 -19.55 9.20
CA ALA A 367 31.60 -18.62 10.34
C ALA A 367 30.96 -17.27 9.98
N LEU A 368 31.19 -16.79 8.75
CA LEU A 368 30.62 -15.54 8.28
C LEU A 368 29.14 -15.74 7.90
N THR A 369 28.80 -16.82 7.20
CA THR A 369 27.41 -17.17 6.89
C THR A 369 26.56 -17.30 8.16
N ALA A 370 27.00 -18.10 9.14
CA ALA A 370 26.29 -18.26 10.40
C ALA A 370 26.14 -16.93 11.16
N LYS A 371 27.10 -16.00 11.00
CA LYS A 371 27.02 -14.70 11.66
C LYS A 371 25.98 -13.81 10.99
N TYR A 372 25.95 -13.75 9.66
CA TYR A 372 24.90 -13.10 8.89
C TYR A 372 23.51 -13.66 9.27
N ASP A 373 23.35 -14.98 9.31
CA ASP A 373 22.07 -15.63 9.71
C ASP A 373 21.61 -15.20 11.11
N THR A 374 22.56 -15.15 12.06
CA THR A 374 22.26 -14.77 13.45
C THR A 374 21.87 -13.30 13.56
N THR A 375 22.59 -12.40 12.88
CA THR A 375 22.30 -10.96 12.91
C THR A 375 20.99 -10.64 12.21
N HIS A 376 20.67 -11.36 11.14
CA HIS A 376 19.38 -11.26 10.45
C HIS A 376 18.22 -11.64 11.37
N THR A 377 18.33 -12.80 12.04
CA THR A 377 17.35 -13.24 13.05
C THR A 377 17.16 -12.21 14.17
N ASN A 378 18.19 -11.44 14.48
CA ASN A 378 18.17 -10.37 15.49
C ASN A 378 17.63 -9.02 14.95
N GLY A 379 17.08 -8.99 13.73
CA GLY A 379 16.38 -7.85 13.14
C GLY A 379 17.25 -6.91 12.31
N MET A 380 18.44 -7.36 11.88
CA MET A 380 19.28 -6.63 10.93
C MET A 380 18.96 -7.04 9.48
N VAL A 381 18.98 -6.07 8.55
CA VAL A 381 18.83 -6.33 7.12
C VAL A 381 20.20 -6.18 6.44
N HIS A 382 20.55 -7.13 5.58
CA HIS A 382 21.88 -7.21 5.00
C HIS A 382 21.83 -7.02 3.49
N PHE A 383 22.71 -6.16 2.95
CA PHE A 383 22.87 -5.93 1.52
C PHE A 383 24.32 -6.16 1.11
N ALA A 384 24.51 -6.75 -0.06
CA ALA A 384 25.83 -6.89 -0.66
C ALA A 384 25.79 -6.79 -2.18
N SER A 385 26.90 -6.30 -2.75
CA SER A 385 27.03 -6.13 -4.19
C SER A 385 27.12 -7.47 -4.93
N ALA A 386 26.35 -7.66 -6.00
CA ALA A 386 26.30 -8.92 -6.75
C ALA A 386 27.64 -9.32 -7.42
N GLY A 387 28.49 -8.33 -7.72
CA GLY A 387 29.81 -8.50 -8.35
C GLY A 387 29.89 -7.88 -9.75
N ASN A 388 31.12 -7.67 -10.23
CA ASN A 388 31.41 -6.91 -11.46
C ASN A 388 32.17 -7.75 -12.51
N ALA A 389 31.79 -9.01 -12.70
CA ALA A 389 32.52 -9.96 -13.57
C ALA A 389 31.74 -10.35 -14.84
N SER A 390 30.64 -9.68 -15.16
CA SER A 390 29.74 -10.03 -16.27
C SER A 390 29.35 -11.51 -16.24
N SER A 391 28.96 -12.01 -15.06
CA SER A 391 28.77 -13.43 -14.79
C SER A 391 27.40 -13.71 -14.18
N SER A 392 26.84 -14.88 -14.49
CA SER A 392 25.63 -15.42 -13.86
C SER A 392 25.87 -15.99 -12.44
N ASN A 393 26.94 -15.55 -11.77
CA ASN A 393 27.34 -16.05 -10.45
C ASN A 393 27.39 -14.88 -9.48
N ILE A 394 26.56 -14.90 -8.46
CA ILE A 394 26.55 -13.89 -7.40
C ILE A 394 27.78 -14.08 -6.50
N ALA A 395 28.48 -12.99 -6.18
CA ALA A 395 29.69 -13.03 -5.37
C ALA A 395 29.38 -13.30 -3.89
N TYR A 396 30.27 -14.01 -3.18
CA TYR A 396 30.20 -14.08 -1.71
C TYR A 396 30.60 -12.72 -1.10
N PRO A 397 29.91 -12.18 -0.06
CA PRO A 397 28.83 -12.78 0.71
C PRO A 397 27.40 -12.54 0.18
N ALA A 398 27.23 -11.86 -0.96
CA ALA A 398 25.90 -11.60 -1.54
C ALA A 398 25.15 -12.90 -1.90
N GLU A 399 25.83 -14.00 -2.22
CA GLU A 399 25.18 -15.29 -2.47
C GLU A 399 24.60 -15.98 -1.22
N ILE A 400 24.83 -15.44 -0.01
CA ILE A 400 24.22 -15.97 1.21
C ILE A 400 22.71 -15.69 1.14
N PRO A 401 21.81 -16.69 1.33
CA PRO A 401 20.38 -16.51 1.09
C PRO A 401 19.69 -15.39 1.85
N ILE A 402 20.20 -14.98 3.02
CA ILE A 402 19.62 -13.89 3.82
C ILE A 402 20.27 -12.52 3.55
N VAL A 403 21.31 -12.49 2.70
CA VAL A 403 21.97 -11.24 2.28
C VAL A 403 21.39 -10.85 0.94
N ASN A 404 20.75 -9.68 0.91
CA ASN A 404 20.11 -9.18 -0.30
C ASN A 404 21.18 -8.78 -1.33
N ALA A 405 21.28 -9.56 -2.41
CA ALA A 405 22.24 -9.34 -3.48
C ALA A 405 21.75 -8.26 -4.46
N VAL A 406 22.60 -7.29 -4.79
CA VAL A 406 22.22 -6.11 -5.59
C VAL A 406 23.04 -5.97 -6.87
N ALA A 407 22.35 -6.00 -8.01
CA ALA A 407 22.89 -5.76 -9.35
C ALA A 407 22.87 -4.27 -9.73
N ALA A 408 23.74 -3.90 -10.67
CA ALA A 408 23.91 -2.51 -11.12
C ALA A 408 23.14 -2.25 -12.42
N LEU A 409 22.37 -1.17 -12.42
CA LEU A 409 21.68 -0.65 -13.61
C LEU A 409 22.29 0.66 -14.10
N ASP A 410 22.08 0.93 -15.38
CA ASP A 410 22.36 2.22 -16.00
C ASP A 410 21.15 3.16 -16.01
N THR A 411 21.34 4.36 -16.56
CA THR A 411 20.33 5.42 -16.66
C THR A 411 19.12 5.06 -17.52
N ALA A 412 19.15 3.94 -18.26
CA ALA A 412 18.03 3.45 -19.06
C ALA A 412 17.28 2.29 -18.38
N GLY A 413 17.72 1.87 -17.19
CA GLY A 413 17.24 0.67 -16.49
C GLY A 413 17.77 -0.62 -17.07
N LEU A 414 18.84 -0.59 -17.87
CA LEU A 414 19.46 -1.79 -18.39
C LEU A 414 20.49 -2.31 -17.39
N LEU A 415 20.59 -3.64 -17.29
CA LEU A 415 21.66 -4.29 -16.54
C LEU A 415 23.01 -3.81 -17.07
N ALA A 416 23.86 -3.28 -16.20
CA ALA A 416 25.17 -2.78 -16.58
C ALA A 416 26.04 -3.92 -17.12
N ASP A 417 26.80 -3.68 -18.20
CA ASP A 417 27.59 -4.70 -18.90
C ASP A 417 28.56 -5.48 -17.98
N PHE A 418 29.01 -4.87 -16.88
CA PHE A 418 29.89 -5.50 -15.89
C PHE A 418 29.15 -6.27 -14.80
N SER A 419 27.87 -5.99 -14.56
CA SER A 419 27.13 -6.51 -13.40
C SER A 419 27.03 -8.02 -13.46
N ASN A 420 27.14 -8.67 -12.31
CA ASN A 420 26.71 -10.04 -12.17
C ASN A 420 25.17 -10.10 -12.04
N TRP A 421 24.63 -11.26 -12.39
CA TRP A 421 23.20 -11.60 -12.31
C TRP A 421 23.08 -13.08 -11.94
N GLY A 422 21.87 -13.62 -11.80
CA GLY A 422 21.64 -15.06 -11.64
C GLY A 422 20.77 -15.43 -10.45
N VAL A 423 20.77 -16.73 -10.13
CA VAL A 423 20.03 -17.27 -8.99
C VAL A 423 20.58 -16.68 -7.69
N GLY A 424 19.68 -16.17 -6.85
CA GLY A 424 20.04 -15.51 -5.60
C GLY A 424 20.33 -14.02 -5.75
N LEU A 425 20.10 -13.42 -6.93
CA LEU A 425 19.98 -11.96 -7.05
C LEU A 425 18.66 -11.52 -6.44
N ASP A 426 18.64 -10.50 -5.57
CA ASP A 426 17.41 -9.99 -4.96
C ASP A 426 16.92 -8.70 -5.63
N PHE A 427 17.82 -7.74 -5.84
CA PHE A 427 17.44 -6.42 -6.31
C PHE A 427 18.38 -5.91 -7.39
N SER A 428 17.93 -4.88 -8.09
CA SER A 428 18.76 -4.05 -8.95
C SER A 428 18.60 -2.57 -8.58
N ALA A 429 19.66 -1.78 -8.75
CA ALA A 429 19.69 -0.38 -8.32
C ALA A 429 20.70 0.44 -9.16
N PRO A 430 20.75 1.78 -9.01
CA PRO A 430 21.64 2.62 -9.82
C PRO A 430 23.10 2.27 -9.58
N GLY A 431 23.85 1.94 -10.65
CA GLY A 431 25.24 1.50 -10.52
C GLY A 431 26.19 2.03 -11.59
N VAL A 432 25.72 2.88 -12.51
CA VAL A 432 26.56 3.47 -13.57
C VAL A 432 26.57 4.98 -13.46
N LEU A 433 27.75 5.57 -13.27
CA LEU A 433 27.96 7.03 -13.26
C LEU A 433 27.06 7.76 -12.24
N VAL A 434 26.92 7.23 -11.04
CA VAL A 434 26.20 7.89 -9.95
C VAL A 434 27.12 8.91 -9.28
N VAL A 435 26.61 10.07 -8.87
CA VAL A 435 27.45 11.07 -8.19
C VAL A 435 27.49 10.75 -6.70
N SER A 436 28.69 10.61 -6.14
CA SER A 436 28.89 10.37 -4.70
C SER A 436 30.05 11.18 -4.14
N THR A 437 30.29 11.06 -2.84
CA THR A 437 31.44 11.65 -2.13
C THR A 437 32.74 10.93 -2.48
N ASP A 438 33.85 11.65 -2.53
CA ASP A 438 35.21 11.09 -2.58
C ASP A 438 35.97 11.57 -1.33
N ARG A 439 37.17 11.05 -1.08
CA ARG A 439 37.99 11.64 -0.02
C ARG A 439 38.38 13.06 -0.38
N THR A 440 38.31 13.96 0.60
CA THR A 440 38.44 15.40 0.35
C THR A 440 39.81 15.81 -0.20
N GLY A 441 39.81 16.85 -1.02
CA GLY A 441 41.05 17.41 -1.58
C GLY A 441 41.73 16.47 -2.59
N ASP A 442 42.98 16.11 -2.37
CA ASP A 442 43.79 15.29 -3.30
C ASP A 442 43.88 13.81 -2.87
N ASP A 443 43.20 13.44 -1.79
CA ASP A 443 43.29 12.12 -1.16
C ASP A 443 42.43 11.04 -1.85
N GLY A 444 41.43 11.45 -2.63
CA GLY A 444 40.45 10.60 -3.29
C GLY A 444 40.95 9.91 -4.57
N TYR A 445 40.02 9.30 -5.31
CA TYR A 445 40.29 8.82 -6.67
C TYR A 445 40.53 9.97 -7.64
N VAL A 446 39.88 11.11 -7.40
CA VAL A 446 40.05 12.35 -8.17
C VAL A 446 40.24 13.53 -7.22
N ALA A 447 40.82 14.62 -7.72
CA ALA A 447 40.93 15.85 -6.95
C ALA A 447 39.53 16.49 -6.76
N GLY A 448 39.20 16.81 -5.51
CA GLY A 448 37.90 17.31 -5.08
C GLY A 448 37.30 16.41 -3.99
N ASP A 449 36.04 16.68 -3.65
CA ASP A 449 35.33 15.96 -2.57
C ASP A 449 34.25 15.02 -3.13
N TYR A 450 34.14 14.90 -4.46
CA TYR A 450 33.07 14.18 -5.15
C TYR A 450 33.56 13.52 -6.44
N LEU A 451 32.91 12.43 -6.83
CA LEU A 451 33.23 11.68 -8.04
C LEU A 451 31.99 11.11 -8.74
N TYR A 452 32.15 10.71 -9.99
CA TYR A 452 31.25 9.74 -10.62
C TYR A 452 31.68 8.34 -10.19
N PHE A 453 30.86 7.73 -9.35
CA PHE A 453 31.03 6.39 -8.79
C PHE A 453 30.21 5.36 -9.59
N GLY A 454 30.52 4.08 -9.42
CA GLY A 454 29.85 3.02 -10.16
C GLY A 454 30.28 1.62 -9.74
N GLY A 455 29.66 0.62 -10.36
CA GLY A 455 29.74 -0.78 -9.98
C GLY A 455 28.52 -1.24 -9.20
N THR A 456 28.38 -2.55 -8.99
CA THR A 456 27.43 -3.08 -7.99
C THR A 456 27.70 -2.54 -6.59
N SER A 457 28.90 -2.00 -6.35
CA SER A 457 29.34 -1.30 -5.15
C SER A 457 28.67 0.07 -4.94
N ALA A 458 28.08 0.65 -5.99
CA ALA A 458 27.20 1.82 -5.93
C ALA A 458 25.72 1.41 -5.80
N ALA A 459 25.32 0.31 -6.42
CA ALA A 459 23.93 -0.18 -6.39
C ALA A 459 23.53 -0.67 -4.99
N SER A 460 24.35 -1.52 -4.37
CA SER A 460 24.12 -2.07 -3.02
C SER A 460 23.83 -1.02 -1.93
N PRO A 461 24.61 0.07 -1.79
CA PRO A 461 24.33 1.08 -0.78
C PRO A 461 23.04 1.86 -1.04
N TYR A 462 22.62 2.04 -2.30
CA TYR A 462 21.31 2.63 -2.58
C TYR A 462 20.18 1.77 -2.02
N SER A 463 20.19 0.46 -2.27
CA SER A 463 19.21 -0.48 -1.70
C SER A 463 19.25 -0.50 -0.16
N ALA A 464 20.45 -0.47 0.44
CA ALA A 464 20.60 -0.37 1.89
C ALA A 464 20.02 0.95 2.45
N GLY A 465 20.13 2.04 1.70
CA GLY A 465 19.49 3.33 2.01
C GLY A 465 17.96 3.22 2.01
N VAL A 466 17.37 2.56 1.02
CA VAL A 466 15.91 2.33 0.96
C VAL A 466 15.42 1.54 2.18
N ALA A 467 16.11 0.46 2.56
CA ALA A 467 15.79 -0.28 3.77
C ALA A 467 15.86 0.59 5.03
N ALA A 468 16.82 1.53 5.08
CA ALA A 468 16.93 2.47 6.19
C ALA A 468 15.77 3.48 6.22
N LEU A 469 15.25 3.92 5.07
CA LEU A 469 14.05 4.76 4.99
C LEU A 469 12.81 4.01 5.52
N VAL A 470 12.61 2.77 5.08
CA VAL A 470 11.53 1.87 5.59
C VAL A 470 11.59 1.78 7.12
N LEU A 471 12.77 1.47 7.67
CA LEU A 471 12.99 1.38 9.11
C LEU A 471 12.86 2.73 9.85
N SER A 472 13.08 3.85 9.16
CA SER A 472 12.88 5.18 9.73
C SER A 472 11.39 5.51 9.88
N GLN A 473 10.55 5.00 8.98
CA GLN A 473 9.09 5.13 9.09
C GLN A 473 8.51 4.14 10.10
N ASN A 474 9.03 2.90 10.16
CA ASN A 474 8.63 1.91 11.15
C ASN A 474 9.84 1.12 11.71
N PRO A 475 10.40 1.54 12.87
CA PRO A 475 11.57 0.89 13.44
C PRO A 475 11.29 -0.47 14.07
N SER A 476 10.03 -0.88 14.25
CA SER A 476 9.69 -2.18 14.85
C SER A 476 9.67 -3.35 13.87
N LEU A 477 9.77 -3.07 12.56
CA LEU A 477 9.80 -4.12 11.54
C LEU A 477 10.97 -5.08 11.76
N THR A 478 10.68 -6.36 11.56
CA THR A 478 11.64 -7.46 11.45
C THR A 478 12.42 -7.36 10.13
N SER A 479 13.50 -8.12 10.01
CA SER A 479 14.29 -8.18 8.77
C SER A 479 13.46 -8.70 7.59
N ASN A 480 12.66 -9.74 7.80
CA ASN A 480 11.77 -10.30 6.77
C ASN A 480 10.74 -9.28 6.29
N GLU A 481 10.06 -8.57 7.19
CA GLU A 481 9.05 -7.58 6.79
C GLU A 481 9.66 -6.45 5.95
N VAL A 482 10.86 -5.96 6.30
CA VAL A 482 11.56 -4.94 5.50
C VAL A 482 11.89 -5.48 4.10
N GLU A 483 12.41 -6.70 4.02
CA GLU A 483 12.73 -7.33 2.74
C GLU A 483 11.47 -7.53 1.89
N SER A 484 10.39 -8.04 2.47
CA SER A 484 9.10 -8.22 1.81
C SER A 484 8.54 -6.90 1.26
N ILE A 485 8.54 -5.84 2.08
CA ILE A 485 8.16 -4.48 1.65
C ILE A 485 9.01 -4.04 0.46
N MET A 486 10.32 -4.24 0.50
CA MET A 486 11.19 -3.85 -0.62
C MET A 486 10.93 -4.67 -1.89
N ARG A 487 10.71 -5.99 -1.77
CA ARG A 487 10.43 -6.89 -2.90
C ARG A 487 9.17 -6.49 -3.66
N CYS A 488 8.05 -6.26 -2.97
CA CYS A 488 6.80 -5.85 -3.61
C CYS A 488 6.80 -4.40 -4.11
N SER A 489 7.74 -3.58 -3.63
CA SER A 489 7.81 -2.16 -4.02
C SER A 489 8.65 -1.91 -5.25
N CYS A 490 9.47 -2.90 -5.67
CA CYS A 490 10.35 -2.75 -6.81
C CYS A 490 9.58 -2.43 -8.10
N LYS A 491 10.20 -1.61 -8.95
CA LYS A 491 9.77 -1.44 -10.34
C LYS A 491 10.24 -2.67 -11.12
N ASP A 492 9.30 -3.53 -11.47
CA ASP A 492 9.60 -4.72 -12.27
C ASP A 492 9.99 -4.33 -13.71
N LEU A 493 11.17 -4.79 -14.14
CA LEU A 493 11.75 -4.50 -15.45
C LEU A 493 11.73 -5.71 -16.40
N GLY A 494 11.29 -6.87 -15.91
CA GLY A 494 11.31 -8.16 -16.59
C GLY A 494 9.92 -8.77 -16.78
N PRO A 495 9.83 -10.10 -16.96
CA PRO A 495 8.60 -10.85 -16.71
C PRO A 495 8.08 -10.59 -15.30
N LEU A 496 6.75 -10.57 -15.13
CA LEU A 496 6.10 -10.31 -13.85
C LEU A 496 6.68 -11.18 -12.72
N GLY A 497 7.14 -10.52 -11.66
CA GLY A 497 7.66 -11.14 -10.44
C GLY A 497 9.16 -11.42 -10.48
N TYR A 498 9.62 -12.31 -9.59
CA TYR A 498 11.04 -12.62 -9.47
C TYR A 498 11.64 -13.21 -10.74
N GLU A 499 12.79 -12.67 -11.15
CA GLU A 499 13.62 -13.28 -12.20
C GLU A 499 15.13 -13.02 -12.01
N THR A 500 15.96 -13.73 -12.77
CA THR A 500 17.41 -13.80 -12.49
C THR A 500 18.26 -12.67 -13.07
N THR A 501 17.69 -11.71 -13.80
CA THR A 501 18.41 -10.61 -14.47
C THR A 501 18.44 -9.33 -13.62
N TYR A 502 17.31 -9.00 -13.00
CA TYR A 502 16.99 -7.81 -12.22
C TYR A 502 16.54 -8.15 -10.80
N GLY A 503 16.34 -9.44 -10.48
CA GLY A 503 15.83 -9.88 -9.18
C GLY A 503 14.32 -9.67 -9.09
N TRP A 504 13.87 -9.10 -7.99
CA TRP A 504 12.52 -8.56 -7.82
C TRP A 504 12.28 -7.25 -8.58
N GLY A 505 13.34 -6.65 -9.13
CA GLY A 505 13.27 -5.44 -9.95
C GLY A 505 14.18 -4.32 -9.47
N PHE A 506 13.94 -3.13 -10.01
CA PHE A 506 14.65 -1.91 -9.61
C PHE A 506 14.07 -1.43 -8.27
N VAL A 507 14.90 -1.33 -7.23
CA VAL A 507 14.49 -0.78 -5.93
C VAL A 507 13.81 0.58 -6.08
N ASN A 508 12.73 0.78 -5.33
CA ASN A 508 11.93 2.00 -5.36
C ASN A 508 11.64 2.47 -3.93
N ALA A 509 12.10 3.67 -3.60
CA ALA A 509 12.03 4.24 -2.27
C ALA A 509 10.63 4.74 -1.92
N GLU A 510 9.93 5.39 -2.86
CA GLU A 510 8.58 5.91 -2.60
C GLU A 510 7.60 4.76 -2.36
N ASN A 511 7.56 3.78 -3.26
CA ASN A 511 6.70 2.60 -3.11
C ASN A 511 6.99 1.85 -1.81
N ALA A 512 8.27 1.72 -1.43
CA ALA A 512 8.64 1.07 -0.17
C ALA A 512 8.05 1.80 1.03
N LEU A 513 8.09 3.13 1.05
CA LEU A 513 7.50 3.94 2.13
C LEU A 513 5.97 3.91 2.13
N LEU A 514 5.34 3.90 0.95
CA LEU A 514 3.90 3.71 0.80
C LEU A 514 3.42 2.37 1.36
N ASN A 515 4.21 1.30 1.20
CA ASN A 515 3.94 -0.06 1.68
C ASN A 515 4.37 -0.31 3.14
N THR A 516 5.06 0.64 3.78
CA THR A 516 5.57 0.51 5.16
C THR A 516 4.55 0.66 6.32
N PRO A 517 3.34 1.26 6.18
CA PRO A 517 2.49 1.50 7.35
C PRO A 517 1.63 0.30 7.82
N GLU A 518 1.81 -0.93 7.32
CA GLU A 518 0.82 -2.00 7.52
C GLU A 518 1.24 -3.23 8.33
N SER A 519 0.23 -3.85 8.95
CA SER A 519 0.28 -5.15 9.62
C SER A 519 0.37 -6.30 8.62
N ASP A 520 0.97 -7.40 9.03
CA ASP A 520 0.82 -8.74 8.43
C ASP A 520 -0.28 -9.48 9.22
N LEU A 521 -1.48 -9.59 8.63
CA LEU A 521 -2.68 -10.06 9.34
C LEU A 521 -2.67 -11.57 9.58
N ASP A 522 -2.04 -12.36 8.71
CA ASP A 522 -2.01 -13.82 8.80
C ASP A 522 -0.64 -14.41 9.18
N SER A 523 0.35 -13.53 9.34
CA SER A 523 1.72 -13.84 9.79
C SER A 523 2.48 -14.75 8.84
N ASP A 524 2.26 -14.62 7.53
CA ASP A 524 2.95 -15.39 6.52
C ASP A 524 4.28 -14.77 6.05
N GLY A 525 4.59 -13.55 6.50
CA GLY A 525 5.82 -12.83 6.21
C GLY A 525 5.68 -11.72 5.17
N LEU A 526 4.47 -11.45 4.67
CA LEU A 526 4.17 -10.37 3.75
C LEU A 526 3.27 -9.33 4.42
N SER A 527 3.46 -8.04 4.10
CA SER A 527 2.52 -7.02 4.58
C SER A 527 1.20 -7.17 3.83
N ASN A 528 0.07 -6.83 4.47
CA ASN A 528 -1.26 -6.96 3.84
C ASN A 528 -1.38 -6.30 2.45
N GLN A 529 -0.62 -5.22 2.17
CA GLN A 529 -0.63 -4.56 0.86
C GLN A 529 0.16 -5.34 -0.21
N CYS A 530 1.11 -6.16 0.22
CA CYS A 530 1.96 -6.98 -0.60
C CYS A 530 1.54 -8.46 -0.59
N ASP A 531 0.41 -8.75 0.04
CA ASP A 531 -0.15 -10.08 0.21
C ASP A 531 -1.44 -10.20 -0.61
N ASN A 532 -1.36 -10.95 -1.70
CA ASN A 532 -2.50 -11.29 -2.56
C ASN A 532 -3.52 -12.21 -1.86
N CYS A 533 -3.23 -12.67 -0.64
CA CYS A 533 -4.17 -13.29 0.28
C CYS A 533 -4.01 -12.80 1.72
N ALA A 534 -4.09 -11.48 1.97
CA ALA A 534 -3.93 -10.83 3.28
C ALA A 534 -4.51 -11.51 4.55
N ALA A 535 -5.45 -12.44 4.45
CA ALA A 535 -6.03 -13.16 5.60
C ALA A 535 -5.79 -14.68 5.59
N VAL A 536 -5.08 -15.20 4.58
CA VAL A 536 -4.84 -16.63 4.34
C VAL A 536 -3.39 -16.83 3.93
N SER A 537 -2.59 -17.29 4.90
CA SER A 537 -1.16 -17.46 4.75
C SER A 537 -0.78 -18.21 3.46
N ASN A 538 -0.05 -17.53 2.59
CA ASN A 538 0.47 -18.03 1.33
C ASN A 538 1.82 -17.36 0.98
N PRO A 539 2.92 -17.69 1.71
CA PRO A 539 4.21 -17.01 1.55
C PRO A 539 4.82 -17.05 0.13
N THR A 540 4.32 -17.92 -0.76
CA THR A 540 4.76 -18.05 -2.15
C THR A 540 3.99 -17.19 -3.14
N GLN A 541 2.87 -16.58 -2.73
CA GLN A 541 2.06 -15.65 -3.53
C GLN A 541 1.70 -16.19 -4.92
N GLU A 542 1.45 -17.50 -5.04
CA GLU A 542 1.00 -18.10 -6.30
C GLU A 542 -0.34 -17.45 -6.72
N ASP A 543 -0.42 -16.99 -7.96
CA ASP A 543 -1.60 -16.39 -8.59
C ASP A 543 -1.66 -16.90 -10.04
N THR A 544 -2.41 -17.99 -10.24
CA THR A 544 -2.45 -18.77 -11.47
C THR A 544 -3.13 -18.02 -12.62
N ASP A 545 -4.10 -17.15 -12.32
CA ASP A 545 -4.90 -16.46 -13.34
C ASP A 545 -4.65 -14.95 -13.43
N ALA A 546 -3.74 -14.43 -12.60
CA ALA A 546 -3.19 -13.09 -12.60
C ALA A 546 -4.24 -11.99 -12.34
N ASP A 547 -5.15 -12.24 -11.41
CA ASP A 547 -6.18 -11.29 -11.00
C ASP A 547 -5.85 -10.50 -9.72
N ASN A 548 -4.67 -10.77 -9.12
CA ASN A 548 -4.15 -10.26 -7.85
C ASN A 548 -4.81 -10.85 -6.59
N VAL A 549 -5.49 -11.99 -6.71
CA VAL A 549 -5.94 -12.82 -5.60
C VAL A 549 -5.14 -14.11 -5.65
N GLY A 550 -4.46 -14.45 -4.56
CA GLY A 550 -3.61 -15.64 -4.54
C GLY A 550 -4.41 -16.94 -4.59
N ASP A 551 -3.83 -17.98 -5.18
CA ASP A 551 -4.40 -19.32 -5.34
C ASP A 551 -4.96 -19.92 -4.03
N SER A 552 -4.42 -19.50 -2.88
CA SER A 552 -4.83 -19.97 -1.56
C SER A 552 -6.14 -19.35 -1.06
N CYS A 553 -6.51 -18.18 -1.58
CA CYS A 553 -7.73 -17.46 -1.22
C CYS A 553 -8.65 -17.20 -2.43
N ASP A 554 -8.28 -17.69 -3.61
CA ASP A 554 -9.04 -17.54 -4.84
C ASP A 554 -10.12 -18.62 -4.99
N ASN A 555 -11.38 -18.19 -5.05
CA ASN A 555 -12.54 -19.05 -5.30
C ASN A 555 -12.76 -19.39 -6.78
N CYS A 556 -11.91 -18.88 -7.69
CA CYS A 556 -11.87 -19.22 -9.11
C CYS A 556 -10.45 -19.33 -9.68
N LEU A 557 -9.61 -20.23 -9.14
CA LEU A 557 -8.19 -20.53 -9.49
C LEU A 557 -7.71 -20.38 -10.97
N SER A 558 -8.59 -20.41 -11.96
CA SER A 558 -8.24 -20.32 -13.38
C SER A 558 -9.03 -19.28 -14.16
N VAL A 559 -9.85 -18.47 -13.49
CA VAL A 559 -10.76 -17.49 -14.09
C VAL A 559 -10.79 -16.23 -13.22
N ALA A 560 -10.01 -15.23 -13.65
CA ALA A 560 -9.85 -13.96 -12.97
C ALA A 560 -11.17 -13.34 -12.48
N ASN A 561 -11.26 -13.12 -11.17
CA ASN A 561 -12.37 -12.50 -10.46
C ASN A 561 -11.94 -11.83 -9.15
N SER A 562 -11.17 -10.75 -9.25
CA SER A 562 -10.63 -10.03 -8.09
C SER A 562 -11.64 -9.53 -7.04
N ASN A 563 -12.96 -9.56 -7.33
CA ASN A 563 -14.01 -9.27 -6.37
C ASN A 563 -14.43 -10.46 -5.49
N GLN A 564 -13.94 -11.66 -5.81
CA GLN A 564 -14.18 -12.93 -5.11
C GLN A 564 -15.67 -13.18 -4.81
N ALA A 565 -16.57 -12.72 -5.70
CA ALA A 565 -18.00 -12.80 -5.47
C ALA A 565 -18.47 -14.26 -5.48
N ASP A 566 -19.02 -14.72 -4.35
CA ASP A 566 -19.64 -16.04 -4.17
C ASP A 566 -21.04 -15.83 -3.56
N SER A 567 -22.08 -15.94 -4.40
CA SER A 567 -23.45 -15.59 -4.02
C SER A 567 -24.21 -16.69 -3.30
N ASP A 568 -23.76 -17.93 -3.37
CA ASP A 568 -24.39 -19.07 -2.70
C ASP A 568 -23.55 -19.70 -1.58
N THR A 569 -22.34 -19.18 -1.37
CA THR A 569 -21.41 -19.50 -0.30
C THR A 569 -20.87 -20.93 -0.34
N ASP A 570 -20.72 -21.49 -1.54
CA ASP A 570 -20.16 -22.82 -1.75
C ASP A 570 -18.64 -22.87 -1.95
N GLN A 571 -17.97 -21.72 -1.88
CA GLN A 571 -16.53 -21.50 -2.10
C GLN A 571 -16.11 -21.56 -3.57
N VAL A 572 -17.05 -21.53 -4.51
CA VAL A 572 -16.79 -21.37 -5.93
C VAL A 572 -17.30 -20.01 -6.37
N GLY A 573 -16.44 -19.20 -6.97
CA GLY A 573 -16.81 -17.85 -7.36
C GLY A 573 -17.85 -17.84 -8.49
N ASN A 574 -18.72 -16.84 -8.47
CA ASN A 574 -19.83 -16.66 -9.41
C ASN A 574 -19.44 -16.76 -10.90
N VAL A 575 -18.19 -16.45 -11.25
CA VAL A 575 -17.73 -16.47 -12.65
C VAL A 575 -17.32 -17.87 -13.12
N CYS A 576 -16.89 -18.74 -12.20
CA CYS A 576 -16.47 -20.11 -12.47
C CYS A 576 -17.47 -21.15 -11.95
N ASP A 577 -18.49 -20.71 -11.23
CA ASP A 577 -19.59 -21.53 -10.76
C ASP A 577 -20.61 -21.78 -11.90
N ILE A 578 -20.90 -23.06 -12.14
CA ILE A 578 -21.96 -23.46 -13.07
C ILE A 578 -23.35 -23.06 -12.54
N CYS A 579 -23.45 -22.70 -11.27
CA CYS A 579 -24.66 -22.45 -10.52
C CYS A 579 -24.61 -21.31 -9.50
N PRO A 580 -24.34 -20.05 -9.91
CA PRO A 580 -23.95 -18.94 -9.00
C PRO A 580 -24.92 -18.58 -7.86
N ASN A 581 -26.12 -19.17 -7.79
CA ASN A 581 -27.11 -18.89 -6.76
C ASN A 581 -27.56 -20.17 -6.02
N HIS A 582 -26.85 -21.29 -6.15
CA HIS A 582 -27.35 -22.63 -5.81
C HIS A 582 -26.29 -23.63 -5.29
N TYR A 583 -25.84 -23.45 -4.04
CA TYR A 583 -24.82 -24.25 -3.34
C TYR A 583 -24.45 -25.61 -3.98
N ASN A 584 -23.35 -25.67 -4.73
CA ASN A 584 -22.92 -26.84 -5.50
C ASN A 584 -21.39 -26.99 -5.57
N PRO A 585 -20.70 -27.19 -4.42
CA PRO A 585 -19.24 -27.06 -4.32
C PRO A 585 -18.46 -28.07 -5.18
N LEU A 586 -19.12 -29.13 -5.66
CA LEU A 586 -18.50 -30.16 -6.51
C LEU A 586 -18.56 -29.83 -8.01
N GLN A 587 -19.25 -28.76 -8.40
CA GLN A 587 -19.33 -28.26 -9.79
C GLN A 587 -19.67 -29.37 -10.82
N GLN A 588 -20.51 -30.32 -10.40
CA GLN A 588 -20.86 -31.48 -11.23
C GLN A 588 -21.94 -31.13 -12.25
N PRO A 589 -21.88 -31.66 -13.49
CA PRO A 589 -22.91 -31.42 -14.50
C PRO A 589 -24.31 -31.73 -13.98
N ILE A 590 -25.20 -30.74 -14.06
CA ILE A 590 -26.55 -30.87 -13.52
C ILE A 590 -27.49 -31.46 -14.56
N LYS A 591 -28.11 -32.58 -14.19
CA LYS A 591 -29.09 -33.27 -15.02
C LYS A 591 -30.45 -33.27 -14.31
N ALA A 592 -31.45 -32.71 -14.98
CA ALA A 592 -32.83 -32.82 -14.53
C ALA A 592 -33.22 -34.30 -14.35
N GLY A 593 -33.78 -34.63 -13.19
CA GLY A 593 -34.18 -35.98 -12.84
C GLY A 593 -33.10 -36.85 -12.18
N ASP A 594 -31.83 -36.43 -12.12
CA ASP A 594 -30.77 -37.11 -11.35
C ASP A 594 -30.76 -36.59 -9.90
N ALA A 595 -31.86 -36.83 -9.19
CA ALA A 595 -32.16 -36.23 -7.89
C ALA A 595 -31.15 -36.61 -6.79
N ASN A 596 -30.49 -37.76 -6.90
CA ASN A 596 -29.50 -38.22 -5.93
C ASN A 596 -28.04 -37.93 -6.36
N ALA A 597 -27.85 -37.19 -7.45
CA ALA A 597 -26.54 -36.83 -8.00
C ALA A 597 -25.65 -38.03 -8.37
N SER A 598 -26.23 -39.11 -8.88
CA SER A 598 -25.49 -40.29 -9.33
C SER A 598 -24.67 -40.07 -10.61
N GLY A 599 -24.91 -38.97 -11.34
CA GLY A 599 -24.23 -38.62 -12.60
C GLY A 599 -24.73 -39.41 -13.81
N GLY A 600 -25.65 -40.37 -13.61
CA GLY A 600 -26.20 -41.25 -14.61
C GLY A 600 -27.39 -40.66 -15.39
N ASN A 601 -28.10 -41.53 -16.10
CA ASN A 601 -29.47 -41.22 -16.52
C ASN A 601 -30.41 -41.45 -15.33
N PRO A 602 -31.48 -40.64 -15.18
CA PRO A 602 -32.48 -40.84 -14.13
C PRO A 602 -32.96 -42.28 -14.09
N ASN A 603 -32.96 -42.87 -12.90
CA ASN A 603 -33.31 -44.26 -12.68
C ASN A 603 -34.15 -44.42 -11.38
N LEU A 604 -34.40 -45.67 -10.98
CA LEU A 604 -35.28 -45.96 -9.84
C LEU A 604 -34.78 -45.33 -8.53
N THR A 605 -33.46 -45.20 -8.32
CA THR A 605 -32.94 -44.62 -7.09
C THR A 605 -33.21 -43.12 -7.00
N ASP A 606 -33.32 -42.41 -8.14
CA ASP A 606 -33.73 -41.00 -8.18
C ASP A 606 -35.20 -40.84 -7.80
N ILE A 607 -36.07 -41.73 -8.30
CA ILE A 607 -37.48 -41.75 -7.89
C ILE A 607 -37.59 -41.93 -6.37
N ILE A 608 -36.86 -42.91 -5.82
CA ILE A 608 -36.85 -43.18 -4.37
C ILE A 608 -36.37 -41.95 -3.60
N TYR A 609 -35.37 -41.25 -4.12
CA TYR A 609 -34.84 -40.05 -3.49
C TYR A 609 -35.88 -38.93 -3.44
N VAL A 610 -36.54 -38.60 -4.56
CA VAL A 610 -37.58 -37.57 -4.60
C VAL A 610 -38.80 -37.98 -3.76
N VAL A 611 -39.20 -39.25 -3.75
CA VAL A 611 -40.26 -39.76 -2.87
C VAL A 611 -39.91 -39.55 -1.40
N ASN A 612 -38.67 -39.86 -1.01
CA ASN A 612 -38.24 -39.67 0.37
C ASN A 612 -38.19 -38.18 0.75
N TYR A 613 -37.70 -37.32 -0.13
CA TYR A 613 -37.74 -35.87 0.06
C TYR A 613 -39.17 -35.35 0.24
N VAL A 614 -40.08 -35.69 -0.67
CA VAL A 614 -41.46 -35.17 -0.70
C VAL A 614 -42.32 -35.71 0.44
N PHE A 615 -42.17 -36.98 0.81
CA PHE A 615 -43.11 -37.65 1.71
C PHE A 615 -42.53 -38.10 3.06
N ASN A 616 -41.20 -38.25 3.16
CA ASN A 616 -40.54 -38.86 4.32
C ASN A 616 -39.48 -37.96 4.97
N SER A 617 -39.51 -36.65 4.73
CA SER A 617 -38.53 -35.68 5.25
C SER A 617 -37.07 -36.02 4.88
N GLY A 618 -36.87 -36.65 3.72
CA GLY A 618 -35.55 -36.88 3.16
C GLY A 618 -34.83 -35.58 2.81
N LEU A 619 -33.52 -35.66 2.58
CA LEU A 619 -32.73 -34.50 2.14
C LEU A 619 -33.25 -33.98 0.80
N ALA A 620 -33.24 -32.65 0.63
CA ALA A 620 -33.54 -32.03 -0.64
C ALA A 620 -32.46 -32.42 -1.67
N PRO A 621 -32.83 -32.63 -2.95
CA PRO A 621 -31.85 -32.69 -4.02
C PRO A 621 -30.97 -31.44 -4.00
N ASN A 622 -29.69 -31.58 -4.34
CA ASN A 622 -28.76 -30.45 -4.36
C ASN A 622 -28.06 -30.27 -5.74
N PRO A 623 -28.31 -29.18 -6.47
CA PRO A 623 -29.32 -28.14 -6.19
C PRO A 623 -30.75 -28.70 -6.32
N ILE A 624 -31.73 -27.99 -5.73
CA ILE A 624 -33.12 -28.46 -5.58
C ILE A 624 -33.79 -28.84 -6.91
N CYS A 625 -33.43 -28.14 -7.97
CA CYS A 625 -33.91 -28.35 -9.33
C CYS A 625 -33.41 -29.67 -9.96
N ARG A 626 -32.43 -30.38 -9.38
CA ARG A 626 -32.09 -31.76 -9.80
C ARG A 626 -33.29 -32.70 -9.73
N GLY A 627 -34.20 -32.45 -8.79
CA GLY A 627 -35.45 -33.22 -8.66
C GLY A 627 -36.60 -32.72 -9.54
N ASP A 628 -36.48 -31.57 -10.22
CA ASP A 628 -37.51 -31.02 -11.12
C ASP A 628 -37.39 -31.67 -12.50
N ALA A 629 -37.89 -32.90 -12.61
CA ALA A 629 -37.73 -33.71 -13.83
C ALA A 629 -38.59 -33.18 -15.00
N ASN A 630 -39.66 -32.44 -14.71
CA ASN A 630 -40.60 -31.95 -15.72
C ASN A 630 -40.43 -30.46 -16.06
N ALA A 631 -39.45 -29.77 -15.44
CA ALA A 631 -39.16 -28.36 -15.61
C ALA A 631 -40.35 -27.44 -15.24
N SER A 632 -41.03 -27.74 -14.15
CA SER A 632 -42.15 -26.94 -13.64
C SER A 632 -41.73 -25.67 -12.91
N GLY A 633 -40.45 -25.51 -12.58
CA GLY A 633 -39.88 -24.28 -12.02
C GLY A 633 -40.10 -24.11 -10.52
N GLY A 634 -40.10 -25.21 -9.75
CA GLY A 634 -40.33 -25.21 -8.30
C GLY A 634 -39.68 -26.40 -7.58
N ASN A 635 -40.02 -26.58 -6.30
CA ASN A 635 -39.53 -27.71 -5.51
C ASN A 635 -40.03 -29.04 -6.09
N PRO A 636 -39.19 -30.09 -6.13
CA PRO A 636 -39.60 -31.42 -6.58
C PRO A 636 -40.84 -31.90 -5.84
N GLY A 637 -41.83 -32.38 -6.59
CA GLY A 637 -43.12 -32.79 -6.05
C GLY A 637 -43.66 -34.08 -6.67
N LEU A 638 -44.93 -34.36 -6.41
CA LEU A 638 -45.60 -35.54 -6.95
C LEU A 638 -45.60 -35.57 -8.49
N ALA A 639 -45.67 -34.41 -9.14
CA ALA A 639 -45.62 -34.30 -10.58
C ALA A 639 -44.29 -34.78 -11.17
N ASP A 640 -43.17 -34.50 -10.49
CA ASP A 640 -41.83 -34.94 -10.89
C ASP A 640 -41.63 -36.44 -10.69
N ILE A 641 -42.14 -36.97 -9.58
CA ILE A 641 -42.17 -38.41 -9.31
C ILE A 641 -42.92 -39.15 -10.42
N ILE A 642 -44.12 -38.66 -10.78
CA ILE A 642 -44.92 -39.24 -11.86
C ILE A 642 -44.18 -39.16 -13.20
N TYR A 643 -43.52 -38.04 -13.46
CA TYR A 643 -42.75 -37.84 -14.70
C TYR A 643 -41.59 -38.83 -14.80
N LEU A 644 -40.79 -38.98 -13.74
CA LEU A 644 -39.68 -39.94 -13.67
C LEU A 644 -40.15 -41.38 -13.81
N VAL A 645 -41.25 -41.77 -13.14
CA VAL A 645 -41.84 -43.12 -13.28
C VAL A 645 -42.24 -43.40 -14.73
N ASN A 646 -42.87 -42.43 -15.40
CA ASN A 646 -43.26 -42.59 -16.79
C ASN A 646 -42.06 -42.69 -17.75
N TYR A 647 -41.02 -41.88 -17.52
CA TYR A 647 -39.77 -41.95 -18.28
C TYR A 647 -39.11 -43.33 -18.13
N ILE A 648 -38.92 -43.79 -16.88
CA ILE A 648 -38.13 -44.99 -16.57
C ILE A 648 -38.87 -46.27 -16.95
N PHE A 649 -40.19 -46.33 -16.73
CA PHE A 649 -40.95 -47.58 -16.85
C PHE A 649 -41.93 -47.62 -18.03
N ASN A 650 -42.38 -46.47 -18.55
CA ASN A 650 -43.47 -46.40 -19.52
C ASN A 650 -43.07 -45.77 -20.87
N SER A 651 -41.76 -45.71 -21.18
CA SER A 651 -41.22 -45.09 -22.41
C SER A 651 -41.67 -43.63 -22.60
N GLY A 652 -41.90 -42.91 -21.49
CA GLY A 652 -42.20 -41.49 -21.51
C GLY A 652 -41.03 -40.64 -22.02
N PRO A 653 -41.27 -39.35 -22.30
CA PRO A 653 -40.20 -38.43 -22.68
C PRO A 653 -39.15 -38.32 -21.56
N GLY A 654 -37.89 -38.10 -21.95
CA GLY A 654 -36.82 -37.80 -20.99
C GLY A 654 -37.06 -36.52 -20.21
N PRO A 655 -36.37 -36.31 -19.07
CA PRO A 655 -36.44 -35.05 -18.35
C PRO A 655 -36.13 -33.85 -19.24
N VAL A 656 -36.90 -32.78 -19.04
CA VAL A 656 -36.90 -31.63 -19.94
C VAL A 656 -35.70 -30.73 -19.64
N LYS A 657 -34.88 -30.44 -20.67
CA LYS A 657 -33.73 -29.52 -20.61
C LYS A 657 -34.12 -28.09 -21.01
N ILE A 658 -35.06 -27.44 -20.33
CA ILE A 658 -35.40 -26.03 -20.62
C ILE A 658 -35.00 -25.18 -19.43
N GLY A 659 -34.08 -24.23 -19.65
CA GLY A 659 -33.54 -23.37 -18.59
C GLY A 659 -32.81 -24.23 -17.57
N VAL A 660 -31.60 -24.65 -17.94
CA VAL A 660 -30.70 -25.46 -17.09
C VAL A 660 -30.81 -24.91 -15.66
N CYS A 661 -30.81 -25.81 -14.67
CA CYS A 661 -30.83 -25.49 -13.23
C CYS A 661 -30.09 -24.21 -12.86
N CYS A 662 -29.06 -23.87 -13.64
CA CYS A 662 -28.37 -22.61 -13.65
C CYS A 662 -28.01 -22.20 -15.08
N LEU A 663 -27.95 -20.90 -15.33
CA LEU A 663 -27.86 -20.27 -16.67
C LEU A 663 -26.65 -20.68 -17.50
#